data_AF-A0A7V5XEM3-F1
#
_entry.id   AF-A0A7V5XEM3-F1
#
_cell.length_a   1.000
_cell.length_b   1.000
_cell.length_c   1.000
_cell.angle_alpha   90.00
_cell.angle_beta   90.00
_cell.angle_gamma   90.00
#
_symmetry.space_group_name_H-M   'P 1'
#
loop_
_entity.id
_entity.type
_entity.pdbx_description
1 polymer ?
#
loop_
_entity_poly.entity_id
_entity_poly.type
_entity_poly.pdbx_seq_one_letter_code
_entity_poly.pdbx_strand_id
1 'polypeptide(L)'
;MKLPFRSEKGKDKPVKAAAAKDAGRKKLAKLSLRSQMLLLMLAGVLLAALPPLVVYMQTEFLLRDAGRQNAEQVAGLLAGDVQQWIDGQAAMVERAVNSPDLARLMEQGDETAIARQAEQLSGLFPAAVRVRLLPPGVDEVDLETSPPIGYAAIELLRYAETHDTPPPIEVHMAGTPQQHINLVRRILDPAGRRIVGHLMVSFPLQPLQAILKQVPVSGYIELQQLAGIKPLVFATRGSTALKQAGNAPVEAKVGGSRWQIAYWPAAIAGGSNTLLIVALAMGAGAALVLLLLVWFVFRRTTAALRQDQATALTIVKDMRDGRVKAEYPCTLDEFHDTLELMVRTASAGVPAAPVAPKADGQVESTPAGTDITDEIEADLLFDNSALDVARSETDETGLHSEIFRAYDIRGIAGETLTEEMAFEIGRAIGSEAYYRGEQTIVVGRDGRLSGPDLTASLIRGLVATGRDVKDIGMVPTPVLYFAAQYLGSGSGVMVTGSHNPADYNGFKVVLGGETLASDGIQALRKRIETGDVLTGEGSVEEVSVLPDYIERVKSDVQIVRPMKVVVDCGNGVAGVAAPQLLRELGCEVIELFCEVDGNFPNHHPDPGKTENLAALIQAVQENAADIGIAFDGDGDRIGVVSSEGEIIWPDRLLMLLAIDVLARNPGAQIIYDVKSSRHVATIVAEHGGEPLMWATGH
;
A
#
# COMPACT_ATOMS: atom_id res chain seq x y z
N MET A 1 20.12 20.77 43.29
CA MET A 1 21.10 21.86 43.45
C MET A 1 21.38 22.44 42.07
N LYS A 2 21.45 23.77 41.99
CA LYS A 2 21.43 24.63 40.79
C LYS A 2 22.47 24.26 39.71
N LEU A 3 22.07 24.36 38.44
CA LEU A 3 22.97 24.62 37.29
C LEU A 3 23.69 25.97 37.50
N PRO A 4 24.89 26.17 36.92
CA PRO A 4 24.91 27.06 35.76
C PRO A 4 25.96 26.74 34.66
N PHE A 5 25.52 27.00 33.42
CA PHE A 5 26.22 27.64 32.29
C PHE A 5 27.71 27.38 32.05
N ARG A 6 27.99 26.68 30.94
CA ARG A 6 29.27 26.69 30.24
C ARG A 6 29.09 27.43 28.90
N SER A 7 29.81 28.54 28.71
CA SER A 7 29.92 29.21 27.41
C SER A 7 31.13 28.65 26.66
N GLU A 8 30.92 28.06 25.48
CA GLU A 8 32.00 27.81 24.52
C GLU A 8 31.99 28.90 23.45
N LYS A 9 33.07 29.69 23.42
CA LYS A 9 33.50 30.50 22.28
C LYS A 9 34.61 29.74 21.57
N GLY A 10 34.52 29.65 20.25
CA GLY A 10 35.67 29.45 19.37
C GLY A 10 35.61 28.20 18.49
N LYS A 11 34.97 28.32 17.33
CA LYS A 11 35.38 27.55 16.14
C LYS A 11 35.33 28.44 14.90
N ASP A 12 36.50 28.59 14.30
CA ASP A 12 36.76 29.21 13.02
C ASP A 12 35.88 28.62 11.91
N LYS A 13 35.24 29.49 11.12
CA LYS A 13 34.66 29.15 9.81
C LYS A 13 35.68 29.52 8.73
N PRO A 14 36.01 28.61 7.78
CA PRO A 14 36.89 28.96 6.67
C PRO A 14 36.14 29.81 5.63
N VAL A 15 36.86 30.82 5.16
CA VAL A 15 36.49 31.76 4.11
C VAL A 15 36.31 31.01 2.79
N LYS A 16 35.07 30.67 2.41
CA LYS A 16 34.72 30.13 1.08
C LYS A 16 33.47 30.74 0.45
N ALA A 17 33.04 31.92 0.90
CA ALA A 17 31.85 32.61 0.38
C ALA A 17 32.14 33.82 -0.54
N ALA A 18 33.39 34.31 -0.60
CA ALA A 18 33.73 35.51 -1.37
C ALA A 18 34.06 35.23 -2.84
N ALA A 19 34.58 34.05 -3.18
CA ALA A 19 35.04 33.75 -4.55
C ALA A 19 33.89 33.39 -5.52
N ALA A 20 32.78 32.82 -5.03
CA ALA A 20 31.65 32.41 -5.88
C ALA A 20 30.79 33.59 -6.38
N LYS A 21 30.71 34.68 -5.60
CA LYS A 21 29.99 35.91 -6.02
C LYS A 21 30.72 36.70 -7.11
N ASP A 22 32.05 36.63 -7.15
CA ASP A 22 32.85 37.37 -8.13
C ASP A 22 32.94 36.65 -9.50
N ALA A 23 32.91 35.31 -9.49
CA ALA A 23 32.89 34.50 -10.71
C ALA A 23 31.55 34.60 -11.48
N GLY A 24 30.41 34.67 -10.76
CA GLY A 24 29.09 34.88 -11.37
C GLY A 24 28.92 36.26 -11.99
N ARG A 25 29.46 37.32 -11.35
CA ARG A 25 29.46 38.70 -11.88
C ARG A 25 30.33 38.84 -13.14
N LYS A 26 31.48 38.16 -13.21
CA LYS A 26 32.39 38.23 -14.37
C LYS A 26 31.89 37.45 -15.60
N LYS A 27 31.07 36.39 -15.43
CA LYS A 27 30.45 35.67 -16.56
C LYS A 27 29.29 36.45 -17.20
N LEU A 28 28.51 37.21 -16.43
CA LEU A 28 27.43 38.05 -16.96
C LEU A 28 27.94 39.23 -17.82
N ALA A 29 29.19 39.67 -17.59
CA ALA A 29 29.81 40.80 -18.28
C ALA A 29 30.32 40.51 -19.70
N LYS A 30 30.21 39.26 -20.19
CA LYS A 30 30.61 38.87 -21.56
C LYS A 30 29.44 38.36 -22.43
N LEU A 31 28.19 38.51 -21.97
CA LEU A 31 27.03 38.20 -22.80
C LEU A 31 26.85 39.27 -23.87
N SER A 32 26.60 38.84 -25.11
CA SER A 32 26.20 39.77 -26.16
C SER A 32 24.93 40.54 -25.74
N LEU A 33 24.76 41.75 -26.24
CA LEU A 33 23.57 42.57 -25.96
C LEU A 33 22.25 41.82 -26.29
N ARG A 34 22.29 40.93 -27.29
CA ARG A 34 21.17 40.05 -27.67
C ARG A 34 20.86 39.00 -26.60
N SER A 35 21.88 38.41 -25.99
CA SER A 35 21.72 37.38 -24.95
C SER A 35 21.18 37.96 -23.64
N GLN A 36 21.60 39.19 -23.29
CA GLN A 36 21.02 39.92 -22.15
C GLN A 36 19.55 40.27 -22.37
N MET A 37 19.19 40.63 -23.61
CA MET A 37 17.81 40.89 -24.00
C MET A 37 16.93 39.64 -23.89
N LEU A 38 17.41 38.48 -24.34
CA LEU A 38 16.69 37.21 -24.23
C LEU A 38 16.39 36.86 -22.76
N LEU A 39 17.36 37.07 -21.88
CA LEU A 39 17.21 36.85 -20.43
C LEU A 39 16.17 37.78 -19.79
N LEU A 40 16.17 39.07 -20.15
CA LEU A 40 15.17 40.04 -19.66
C LEU A 40 13.78 39.72 -20.19
N MET A 41 13.66 39.29 -21.45
CA MET A 41 12.40 38.82 -22.02
C MET A 41 11.89 37.58 -21.26
N LEU A 42 12.74 36.58 -21.04
CA LEU A 42 12.37 35.34 -20.34
C LEU A 42 11.91 35.63 -18.89
N ALA A 43 12.66 36.46 -18.16
CA ALA A 43 12.31 36.87 -16.81
C ALA A 43 10.99 37.66 -16.77
N GLY A 44 10.75 38.50 -17.78
CA GLY A 44 9.52 39.26 -17.92
C GLY A 44 8.29 38.39 -18.21
N VAL A 45 8.43 37.37 -19.06
CA VAL A 45 7.35 36.40 -19.32
C VAL A 45 7.01 35.62 -18.04
N LEU A 46 8.02 35.16 -17.30
CA LEU A 46 7.81 34.47 -16.02
C LEU A 46 7.09 35.35 -14.99
N LEU A 47 7.49 36.61 -14.85
CA LEU A 47 6.84 37.56 -13.94
C LEU A 47 5.40 37.90 -14.36
N ALA A 48 5.12 37.95 -15.66
CA ALA A 48 3.77 38.23 -16.18
C ALA A 48 2.79 37.04 -15.98
N ALA A 49 3.30 35.81 -15.98
CA ALA A 49 2.47 34.61 -15.82
C ALA A 49 2.09 34.31 -14.36
N LEU A 50 2.87 34.78 -13.38
CA LEU A 50 2.69 34.45 -11.96
C LEU A 50 1.37 34.97 -11.34
N PRO A 51 0.98 36.26 -11.48
CA PRO A 51 -0.21 36.76 -10.78
C PRO A 51 -1.53 36.10 -11.20
N PRO A 52 -1.83 35.90 -12.51
CA PRO A 52 -3.03 35.17 -12.93
C PRO A 52 -3.07 33.74 -12.40
N LEU A 53 -1.91 33.07 -12.33
CA LEU A 53 -1.80 31.72 -11.81
C LEU A 53 -2.08 31.67 -10.30
N VAL A 54 -1.58 32.64 -9.53
CA VAL A 54 -1.86 32.75 -8.09
C VAL A 54 -3.36 33.00 -7.85
N VAL A 55 -3.99 33.88 -8.62
CA VAL A 55 -5.45 34.13 -8.52
C VAL A 55 -6.23 32.86 -8.86
N TYR A 56 -5.84 32.13 -9.90
CA TYR A 56 -6.42 30.83 -10.23
C TYR A 56 -6.31 29.83 -9.07
N MET A 57 -5.13 29.69 -8.47
CA MET A 57 -4.92 28.78 -7.35
C MET A 57 -5.80 29.15 -6.14
N GLN A 58 -5.94 30.45 -5.84
CA GLN A 58 -6.80 30.92 -4.75
C GLN A 58 -8.28 30.67 -5.02
N THR A 59 -8.77 30.95 -6.23
CA THR A 59 -10.18 30.75 -6.58
C THR A 59 -10.54 29.27 -6.63
N GLU A 60 -9.67 28.43 -7.19
CA GLU A 60 -9.83 26.97 -7.15
C GLU A 60 -9.89 26.42 -5.73
N PHE A 61 -9.01 26.90 -4.85
CA PHE A 61 -9.02 26.50 -3.44
C PHE A 61 -10.36 26.84 -2.78
N LEU A 62 -10.84 28.08 -2.93
CA LEU A 62 -12.11 28.52 -2.34
C LEU A 62 -13.31 27.75 -2.88
N LEU A 63 -13.34 27.47 -4.19
CA LEU A 63 -14.42 26.68 -4.80
C LEU A 63 -14.43 25.25 -4.27
N ARG A 64 -13.26 24.59 -4.19
CA ARG A 64 -13.14 23.23 -3.65
C ARG A 64 -13.52 23.16 -2.18
N ASP A 65 -13.11 24.13 -1.39
CA ASP A 65 -13.46 24.21 0.04
C ASP A 65 -14.97 24.39 0.24
N ALA A 66 -15.59 25.31 -0.49
CA ALA A 66 -17.04 25.50 -0.45
C ALA A 66 -17.82 24.26 -0.91
N GLY A 67 -17.34 23.57 -1.96
CA GLY A 67 -17.91 22.30 -2.43
C GLY A 67 -17.84 21.19 -1.39
N ARG A 68 -16.69 21.10 -0.70
CA ARG A 68 -16.48 20.14 0.38
C ARG A 68 -17.40 20.39 1.56
N GLN A 69 -17.52 21.65 2.02
CA GLN A 69 -18.43 22.00 3.12
C GLN A 69 -19.89 21.68 2.80
N ASN A 70 -20.34 21.93 1.57
CA ASN A 70 -21.68 21.54 1.13
C ASN A 70 -21.87 20.01 1.15
N ALA A 71 -20.88 19.26 0.66
CA ALA A 71 -20.91 17.80 0.72
C ALA A 71 -20.92 17.26 2.16
N GLU A 72 -20.19 17.90 3.08
CA GLU A 72 -20.20 17.56 4.52
C GLU A 72 -21.57 17.81 5.15
N GLN A 73 -22.24 18.91 4.80
CA GLN A 73 -23.61 19.17 5.23
C GLN A 73 -24.60 18.12 4.71
N VAL A 74 -24.48 17.74 3.44
CA VAL A 74 -25.34 16.68 2.85
C VAL A 74 -25.11 15.33 3.54
N ALA A 75 -23.86 14.92 3.73
CA ALA A 75 -23.53 13.68 4.41
C ALA A 75 -24.03 13.69 5.87
N GLY A 76 -23.89 14.82 6.57
CA GLY A 76 -24.38 15.02 7.93
C GLY A 76 -25.91 14.94 8.05
N LEU A 77 -26.65 15.55 7.11
CA LEU A 77 -28.11 15.45 7.07
C LEU A 77 -28.57 13.99 6.87
N LEU A 78 -27.97 13.28 5.91
CA LEU A 78 -28.25 11.86 5.67
C LEU A 78 -27.94 11.00 6.91
N ALA A 79 -26.81 11.27 7.58
CA ALA A 79 -26.46 10.57 8.81
C ALA A 79 -27.47 10.85 9.93
N GLY A 80 -27.97 12.09 10.02
CA GLY A 80 -29.03 12.50 10.94
C GLY A 80 -30.36 11.79 10.68
N ASP A 81 -30.79 11.66 9.43
CA ASP A 81 -32.02 10.94 9.08
C ASP A 81 -31.95 9.45 9.44
N VAL A 82 -30.80 8.82 9.19
CA VAL A 82 -30.56 7.42 9.60
C VAL A 82 -30.54 7.30 11.12
N GLN A 83 -29.88 8.22 11.82
CA GLN A 83 -29.85 8.25 13.28
C GLN A 83 -31.27 8.42 13.87
N GLN A 84 -32.09 9.31 13.31
CA GLN A 84 -33.46 9.50 13.75
C GLN A 84 -34.30 8.22 13.60
N TRP A 85 -34.07 7.44 12.54
CA TRP A 85 -34.71 6.15 12.37
C TRP A 85 -34.28 5.15 13.47
N ILE A 86 -32.97 5.10 13.78
CA ILE A 86 -32.41 4.25 14.85
C ILE A 86 -33.04 4.63 16.20
N ASP A 87 -33.04 5.91 16.54
CA ASP A 87 -33.58 6.42 17.80
C ASP A 87 -35.08 6.12 17.92
N GLY A 88 -35.82 6.21 16.81
CA GLY A 88 -37.23 5.82 16.74
C GLY A 88 -37.46 4.34 17.05
N GLN A 89 -36.70 3.43 16.44
CA GLN A 89 -36.80 2.00 16.72
C GLN A 89 -36.36 1.67 18.15
N ALA A 90 -35.25 2.27 18.61
CA ALA A 90 -34.76 2.11 19.97
C ALA A 90 -35.80 2.53 21.00
N ALA A 91 -36.41 3.72 20.85
CA ALA A 91 -37.44 4.20 21.78
C ALA A 91 -38.70 3.31 21.82
N MET A 92 -39.03 2.63 20.71
CA MET A 92 -40.12 1.64 20.70
C MET A 92 -39.75 0.37 21.47
N VAL A 93 -38.53 -0.15 21.29
CA VAL A 93 -38.04 -1.32 22.02
C VAL A 93 -37.87 -1.01 23.51
N GLU A 94 -37.34 0.17 23.86
CA GLU A 94 -37.23 0.64 25.25
C GLU A 94 -38.57 0.67 25.96
N ARG A 95 -39.63 1.14 25.29
CA ARG A 95 -40.99 1.11 25.87
C ARG A 95 -41.49 -0.30 26.13
N ALA A 96 -41.14 -1.26 25.26
CA ALA A 96 -41.54 -2.65 25.42
C ALA A 96 -40.81 -3.34 26.58
N VAL A 97 -39.49 -3.17 26.71
CA VAL A 97 -38.70 -3.81 27.78
C VAL A 97 -38.98 -3.24 29.17
N ASN A 98 -39.44 -1.99 29.25
CA ASN A 98 -39.82 -1.35 30.53
C ASN A 98 -41.22 -1.77 31.03
N SER A 99 -41.89 -2.73 30.38
CA SER A 99 -43.16 -3.28 30.85
C SER A 99 -42.97 -4.22 32.06
N PRO A 100 -43.56 -3.93 33.24
CA PRO A 100 -43.47 -4.81 34.40
C PRO A 100 -44.08 -6.20 34.18
N ASP A 101 -45.06 -6.30 33.28
CA ASP A 101 -45.69 -7.58 32.94
C ASP A 101 -44.74 -8.46 32.11
N LEU A 102 -43.99 -7.84 31.19
CA LEU A 102 -42.98 -8.55 30.40
C LEU A 102 -41.84 -9.04 31.28
N ALA A 103 -41.36 -8.21 32.22
CA ALA A 103 -40.32 -8.60 33.17
C ALA A 103 -40.74 -9.82 34.02
N ARG A 104 -41.96 -9.79 34.57
CA ARG A 104 -42.50 -10.92 35.36
C ARG A 104 -42.68 -12.19 34.54
N LEU A 105 -43.07 -12.06 33.27
CA LEU A 105 -43.19 -13.20 32.36
C LEU A 105 -41.82 -13.85 32.11
N MET A 106 -40.79 -13.04 31.87
CA MET A 106 -39.43 -13.53 31.65
C MET A 106 -38.85 -14.21 32.91
N GLU A 107 -39.15 -13.70 34.11
CA GLU A 107 -38.76 -14.35 35.38
C GLU A 107 -39.38 -15.73 35.57
N GLN A 108 -40.62 -15.93 35.10
CA GLN A 108 -41.32 -17.21 35.25
C GLN A 108 -40.74 -18.31 34.34
N GLY A 109 -40.12 -17.93 33.21
CA GLY A 109 -39.48 -18.87 32.29
C GLY A 109 -40.44 -19.80 31.53
N ASP A 110 -41.74 -19.50 31.47
CA ASP A 110 -42.70 -20.27 30.67
C ASP A 110 -42.50 -19.99 29.18
N GLU A 111 -41.80 -20.91 28.50
CA GLU A 111 -41.49 -20.82 27.07
C GLU A 111 -42.72 -20.59 26.18
N THR A 112 -43.85 -21.22 26.50
CA THR A 112 -45.08 -21.12 25.68
C THR A 112 -45.73 -19.74 25.85
N ALA A 113 -45.68 -19.18 27.05
CA ALA A 113 -46.17 -17.83 27.30
C ALA A 113 -45.22 -16.76 26.73
N ILE A 114 -43.90 -16.96 26.82
CA ILE A 114 -42.88 -16.09 26.20
C ILE A 114 -43.05 -16.06 24.67
N ALA A 115 -43.24 -17.21 24.03
CA ALA A 115 -43.45 -17.28 22.58
C ALA A 115 -44.70 -16.49 22.14
N ARG A 116 -45.83 -16.65 22.85
CA ARG A 116 -47.07 -15.89 22.59
C ARG A 116 -46.87 -14.39 22.78
N GLN A 117 -46.12 -13.99 23.82
CA GLN A 117 -45.83 -12.59 24.06
C GLN A 117 -44.94 -11.99 22.96
N ALA A 118 -43.95 -12.72 22.46
CA ALA A 118 -43.12 -12.28 21.34
C ALA A 118 -43.94 -12.09 20.05
N GLU A 119 -44.92 -12.96 19.79
CA GLU A 119 -45.86 -12.81 18.67
C GLU A 119 -46.74 -11.56 18.83
N GLN A 120 -47.26 -11.29 20.03
CA GLN A 120 -48.02 -10.06 20.30
C GLN A 120 -47.17 -8.80 20.13
N LEU A 121 -45.92 -8.81 20.62
CA LEU A 121 -44.98 -7.70 20.46
C LEU A 121 -44.63 -7.44 18.99
N SER A 122 -44.71 -8.45 18.11
CA SER A 122 -44.49 -8.27 16.67
C SER A 122 -45.47 -7.25 16.06
N GLY A 123 -46.68 -7.11 16.61
CA GLY A 123 -47.63 -6.08 16.21
C GLY A 123 -47.17 -4.63 16.50
N LEU A 124 -46.25 -4.43 17.46
CA LEU A 124 -45.65 -3.12 17.73
C LEU A 124 -44.57 -2.75 16.72
N PHE A 125 -44.00 -3.73 16.01
CA PHE A 125 -42.90 -3.55 15.06
C PHE A 125 -43.31 -4.02 13.66
N PRO A 126 -44.23 -3.31 12.97
CA PRO A 126 -44.78 -3.75 11.69
C PRO A 126 -43.74 -3.87 10.57
N ALA A 127 -42.58 -3.22 10.73
CA ALA A 127 -41.47 -3.30 9.79
C ALA A 127 -40.42 -4.37 10.17
N ALA A 128 -40.54 -5.04 11.33
CA ALA A 128 -39.59 -6.08 11.74
C ALA A 128 -39.86 -7.40 11.02
N VAL A 129 -38.79 -8.13 10.72
CA VAL A 129 -38.86 -9.51 10.19
C VAL A 129 -39.13 -10.49 11.33
N ARG A 130 -38.59 -10.21 12.52
CA ARG A 130 -38.70 -11.10 13.68
C ARG A 130 -38.58 -10.32 14.98
N VAL A 131 -39.37 -10.73 15.98
CA VAL A 131 -39.24 -10.31 17.38
C VAL A 131 -38.96 -11.55 18.22
N ARG A 132 -37.96 -11.50 19.08
CA ARG A 132 -37.57 -12.60 19.97
C ARG A 132 -37.44 -12.10 21.41
N LEU A 133 -37.96 -12.91 22.33
CA LEU A 133 -37.68 -12.81 23.75
C LEU A 133 -36.73 -13.96 24.09
N LEU A 134 -35.55 -13.62 24.60
CA LEU A 134 -34.48 -14.57 24.86
C LEU A 134 -34.11 -14.54 26.35
N PRO A 135 -33.79 -15.68 26.97
CA PRO A 135 -33.28 -15.71 28.34
C PRO A 135 -31.89 -15.04 28.43
N PRO A 136 -31.40 -14.75 29.63
CA PRO A 136 -29.99 -14.40 29.81
C PRO A 136 -29.09 -15.63 29.60
N GLY A 137 -27.83 -15.39 29.22
CA GLY A 137 -26.80 -16.41 29.06
C GLY A 137 -26.88 -17.21 27.75
N VAL A 138 -27.53 -16.69 26.71
CA VAL A 138 -27.56 -17.34 25.39
C VAL A 138 -26.15 -17.33 24.79
N ASP A 139 -25.59 -18.52 24.58
CA ASP A 139 -24.25 -18.74 24.02
C ASP A 139 -24.22 -19.76 22.87
N GLU A 140 -25.33 -20.42 22.58
CA GLU A 140 -25.48 -21.35 21.46
C GLU A 140 -25.91 -20.66 20.16
N VAL A 141 -25.30 -21.08 19.05
CA VAL A 141 -25.66 -20.65 17.70
C VAL A 141 -26.89 -21.42 17.21
N ASP A 142 -27.89 -20.70 16.71
CA ASP A 142 -29.09 -21.26 16.10
C ASP A 142 -29.21 -20.81 14.64
N LEU A 143 -28.84 -21.71 13.73
CA LEU A 143 -28.89 -21.47 12.28
C LEU A 143 -30.23 -21.89 11.64
N GLU A 144 -31.08 -22.60 12.37
CA GLU A 144 -32.35 -23.13 11.86
C GLU A 144 -33.44 -22.05 11.83
N THR A 145 -33.31 -21.02 12.66
CA THR A 145 -34.25 -19.89 12.65
C THR A 145 -33.91 -18.82 11.62
N SER A 146 -34.93 -18.08 11.18
CA SER A 146 -34.78 -16.99 10.20
C SER A 146 -35.30 -15.66 10.77
N PRO A 147 -34.45 -14.61 10.87
CA PRO A 147 -33.01 -14.61 10.61
C PRO A 147 -32.21 -15.38 11.68
N PRO A 148 -31.09 -16.05 11.37
CA PRO A 148 -30.39 -16.94 12.32
C PRO A 148 -29.72 -16.19 13.48
N ILE A 149 -29.51 -16.88 14.59
CA ILE A 149 -28.72 -16.41 15.73
C ILE A 149 -27.28 -16.89 15.56
N GLY A 150 -26.49 -16.12 14.80
CA GLY A 150 -25.05 -16.34 14.65
C GLY A 150 -24.21 -15.73 15.77
N TYR A 151 -22.89 -15.92 15.71
CA TYR A 151 -21.94 -15.38 16.70
C TYR A 151 -22.06 -13.87 16.96
N ALA A 152 -22.31 -13.06 15.92
CA ALA A 152 -22.51 -11.63 16.08
C ALA A 152 -23.76 -11.29 16.90
N ALA A 153 -24.86 -12.04 16.73
CA ALA A 153 -26.08 -11.82 17.53
C ALA A 153 -25.86 -12.21 19.00
N ILE A 154 -25.11 -13.29 19.25
CA ILE A 154 -24.68 -13.70 20.59
C ILE A 154 -23.80 -12.63 21.24
N GLU A 155 -22.91 -12.00 20.48
CA GLU A 155 -22.09 -10.89 20.96
C GLU A 155 -22.93 -9.69 21.39
N LEU A 156 -23.98 -9.32 20.63
CA LEU A 156 -24.90 -8.24 21.02
C LEU A 156 -25.68 -8.57 22.31
N LEU A 157 -26.12 -9.81 22.47
CA LEU A 157 -26.79 -10.29 23.69
C LEU A 157 -25.84 -10.20 24.88
N ARG A 158 -24.62 -10.74 24.74
CA ARG A 158 -23.58 -10.65 25.77
C ARG A 158 -23.20 -9.21 26.09
N TYR A 159 -23.14 -8.33 25.10
CA TYR A 159 -22.87 -6.91 25.30
C TYR A 159 -23.96 -6.28 26.17
N ALA A 160 -25.24 -6.57 25.89
CA ALA A 160 -26.37 -6.10 26.69
C ALA A 160 -26.33 -6.59 28.16
N GLU A 161 -25.68 -7.72 28.42
CA GLU A 161 -25.49 -8.25 29.77
C GLU A 161 -24.30 -7.63 30.52
N THR A 162 -23.22 -7.35 29.79
CA THR A 162 -21.92 -6.98 30.37
C THR A 162 -21.68 -5.48 30.45
N HIS A 163 -22.47 -4.68 29.73
CA HIS A 163 -22.32 -3.23 29.66
C HIS A 163 -23.59 -2.51 30.14
N ASP A 164 -23.41 -1.33 30.73
CA ASP A 164 -24.52 -0.47 31.15
C ASP A 164 -25.18 0.29 30.00
N THR A 165 -24.45 0.45 28.89
CA THR A 165 -24.96 1.06 27.67
C THR A 165 -25.58 -0.01 26.76
N PRO A 166 -26.65 0.30 26.02
CA PRO A 166 -27.20 -0.63 25.05
C PRO A 166 -26.19 -0.96 23.94
N PRO A 167 -26.23 -2.18 23.38
CA PRO A 167 -25.38 -2.54 22.25
C PRO A 167 -25.66 -1.64 21.03
N PRO A 168 -24.63 -1.29 20.25
CA PRO A 168 -24.80 -0.54 19.02
C PRO A 168 -25.61 -1.35 18.02
N ILE A 169 -26.38 -0.66 17.18
CA ILE A 169 -27.10 -1.31 16.08
C ILE A 169 -26.11 -1.72 14.97
N GLU A 170 -26.30 -2.91 14.42
CA GLU A 170 -25.45 -3.45 13.35
C GLU A 170 -26.22 -4.32 12.36
N VAL A 171 -25.68 -4.44 11.15
CA VAL A 171 -26.13 -5.28 10.05
C VAL A 171 -25.43 -6.62 10.14
N HIS A 172 -26.19 -7.69 9.99
CA HIS A 172 -25.75 -9.07 9.97
C HIS A 172 -25.99 -9.67 8.59
N MET A 173 -25.10 -10.57 8.18
CA MET A 173 -25.22 -11.37 6.95
C MET A 173 -25.47 -10.52 5.68
N ALA A 174 -24.87 -9.32 5.60
CA ALA A 174 -25.05 -8.42 4.47
C ALA A 174 -24.73 -9.10 3.13
N GLY A 175 -25.53 -8.82 2.11
CA GLY A 175 -25.38 -9.44 0.79
C GLY A 175 -26.01 -10.84 0.67
N THR A 176 -26.51 -11.42 1.77
CA THR A 176 -27.26 -12.68 1.74
C THR A 176 -28.78 -12.42 1.76
N PRO A 177 -29.62 -13.40 1.36
CA PRO A 177 -31.08 -13.30 1.52
C PRO A 177 -31.54 -13.13 2.96
N GLN A 178 -30.70 -13.50 3.95
CA GLN A 178 -30.99 -13.40 5.38
C GLN A 178 -30.41 -12.13 6.02
N GLN A 179 -29.96 -11.15 5.24
CA GLN A 179 -29.45 -9.89 5.77
C GLN A 179 -30.49 -9.17 6.63
N HIS A 180 -30.08 -8.69 7.80
CA HIS A 180 -30.96 -8.05 8.75
C HIS A 180 -30.17 -7.13 9.69
N ILE A 181 -30.89 -6.28 10.42
CA ILE A 181 -30.38 -5.39 11.45
C ILE A 181 -30.89 -5.90 12.80
N ASN A 182 -30.02 -6.12 13.77
CA ASN A 182 -30.44 -6.49 15.11
C ASN A 182 -30.42 -5.30 16.06
N LEU A 183 -31.51 -5.15 16.81
CA LEU A 183 -31.61 -4.22 17.93
C LEU A 183 -31.94 -5.04 19.18
N VAL A 184 -31.03 -5.02 20.14
CA VAL A 184 -31.13 -5.78 21.39
C VAL A 184 -31.27 -4.84 22.57
N ARG A 185 -32.20 -5.14 23.48
CA ARG A 185 -32.34 -4.49 24.78
C ARG A 185 -32.52 -5.50 25.90
N ARG A 186 -31.89 -5.25 27.05
CA ARG A 186 -32.06 -6.06 28.26
C ARG A 186 -33.41 -5.76 28.91
N ILE A 187 -34.02 -6.80 29.45
CA ILE A 187 -35.22 -6.74 30.28
C ILE A 187 -34.74 -6.92 31.72
N LEU A 188 -35.02 -5.93 32.57
CA LEU A 188 -34.68 -5.97 33.99
C LEU A 188 -35.86 -6.48 34.80
N ASP A 189 -35.59 -7.08 35.96
CA ASP A 189 -36.62 -7.36 36.96
C ASP A 189 -37.35 -6.06 37.37
N PRO A 190 -38.57 -6.12 37.94
CA PRO A 190 -39.29 -4.92 38.37
C PRO A 190 -38.54 -4.04 39.38
N ALA A 191 -37.51 -4.58 40.06
CA ALA A 191 -36.64 -3.84 40.96
C ALA A 191 -35.42 -3.20 40.27
N GLY A 192 -35.17 -3.48 38.99
CA GLY A 192 -34.06 -2.94 38.20
C GLY A 192 -32.67 -3.46 38.59
N ARG A 193 -32.60 -4.60 39.30
CA ARG A 193 -31.38 -5.18 39.89
C ARG A 193 -30.81 -6.35 39.09
N ARG A 194 -31.64 -7.10 38.36
CA ARG A 194 -31.20 -8.31 37.65
C ARG A 194 -31.71 -8.32 36.21
N ILE A 195 -30.88 -8.82 35.30
CA ILE A 195 -31.29 -9.10 33.92
C ILE A 195 -32.09 -10.40 33.91
N VAL A 196 -33.35 -10.31 33.48
CA VAL A 196 -34.30 -11.43 33.42
C VAL A 196 -34.50 -11.92 31.99
N GLY A 197 -33.98 -11.18 31.00
CA GLY A 197 -33.96 -11.61 29.60
C GLY A 197 -33.60 -10.48 28.63
N HIS A 198 -33.83 -10.71 27.35
CA HIS A 198 -33.54 -9.80 26.26
C HIS A 198 -34.73 -9.72 25.29
N LEU A 199 -34.99 -8.52 24.79
CA LEU A 199 -35.83 -8.31 23.61
C LEU A 199 -34.90 -8.03 22.43
N MET A 200 -34.91 -8.92 21.43
CA MET A 200 -34.20 -8.76 20.17
C MET A 200 -35.20 -8.56 19.05
N VAL A 201 -35.09 -7.43 18.34
CA VAL A 201 -35.91 -7.11 17.17
C VAL A 201 -35.02 -7.07 15.94
N SER A 202 -35.34 -7.88 14.94
CA SER A 202 -34.62 -7.96 13.68
C SER A 202 -35.38 -7.22 12.59
N PHE A 203 -34.78 -6.17 12.04
CA PHE A 203 -35.33 -5.35 10.96
C PHE A 203 -34.68 -5.67 9.61
N PRO A 204 -35.40 -5.51 8.50
CA PRO A 204 -34.81 -5.67 7.18
C PRO A 204 -34.18 -4.33 6.74
N LEU A 205 -33.34 -4.32 5.71
CA LEU A 205 -32.56 -3.13 5.31
C LEU A 205 -33.36 -2.09 4.49
N GLN A 206 -34.56 -2.45 4.02
CA GLN A 206 -35.39 -1.65 3.13
C GLN A 206 -35.71 -0.24 3.66
N PRO A 207 -36.02 -0.03 4.96
CA PRO A 207 -36.25 1.31 5.51
C PRO A 207 -35.04 2.24 5.31
N LEU A 208 -33.83 1.74 5.54
CA LEU A 208 -32.59 2.52 5.35
C LEU A 208 -32.36 2.83 3.87
N GLN A 209 -32.60 1.87 2.99
CA GLN A 209 -32.54 2.09 1.55
C GLN A 209 -33.58 3.13 1.06
N ALA A 210 -34.74 3.22 1.73
CA ALA A 210 -35.76 4.22 1.45
C ALA A 210 -35.35 5.63 1.93
N ILE A 211 -34.74 5.75 3.11
CA ILE A 211 -34.17 7.02 3.61
C ILE A 211 -33.19 7.57 2.57
N LEU A 212 -32.24 6.73 2.11
CA LEU A 212 -31.28 7.15 1.09
C LEU A 212 -31.96 7.60 -0.21
N LYS A 213 -33.12 7.04 -0.60
CA LYS A 213 -33.88 7.36 -1.83
C LYS A 213 -34.76 8.61 -1.75
N GLN A 214 -35.08 9.10 -0.55
CA GLN A 214 -35.96 10.26 -0.38
C GLN A 214 -35.23 11.60 -0.53
N VAL A 215 -33.94 11.66 -0.21
CA VAL A 215 -33.17 12.91 -0.22
C VAL A 215 -32.82 13.35 -1.65
N PRO A 216 -33.28 14.50 -2.17
CA PRO A 216 -33.08 14.89 -3.56
C PRO A 216 -31.65 15.44 -3.80
N VAL A 217 -30.63 14.59 -3.67
CA VAL A 217 -29.22 14.97 -3.85
C VAL A 217 -28.63 14.32 -5.09
N SER A 218 -27.80 15.09 -5.79
CA SER A 218 -27.03 14.64 -6.96
C SER A 218 -25.69 14.10 -6.49
N GLY A 219 -25.50 12.79 -6.57
CA GLY A 219 -24.24 12.14 -6.22
C GLY A 219 -24.41 10.65 -6.00
N TYR A 220 -23.34 10.00 -5.57
CA TYR A 220 -23.33 8.62 -5.14
C TYR A 220 -23.19 8.54 -3.62
N ILE A 221 -24.03 7.72 -2.98
CA ILE A 221 -24.10 7.59 -1.53
C ILE A 221 -23.95 6.11 -1.19
N GLU A 222 -23.15 5.83 -0.18
CA GLU A 222 -23.07 4.53 0.48
C GLU A 222 -23.39 4.71 1.97
N LEU A 223 -24.22 3.82 2.51
CA LEU A 223 -24.31 3.60 3.94
C LEU A 223 -23.47 2.37 4.27
N GLN A 224 -22.51 2.57 5.15
CA GLN A 224 -21.43 1.64 5.43
C GLN A 224 -21.41 1.26 6.91
N GLN A 225 -21.06 0.02 7.21
CA GLN A 225 -20.74 -0.44 8.55
C GLN A 225 -19.23 -0.58 8.71
N LEU A 226 -18.69 0.05 9.74
CA LEU A 226 -17.27 -0.04 10.09
C LEU A 226 -17.00 -1.37 10.79
N ALA A 227 -16.49 -2.35 10.04
CA ALA A 227 -16.09 -3.66 10.53
C ALA A 227 -14.79 -4.08 9.84
N GLY A 228 -13.69 -4.20 10.61
CA GLY A 228 -12.37 -4.56 10.08
C GLY A 228 -11.73 -3.49 9.20
N ILE A 229 -10.95 -3.92 8.19
CA ILE A 229 -10.12 -3.05 7.33
C ILE A 229 -10.92 -2.36 6.21
N LYS A 230 -12.00 -2.99 5.72
CA LYS A 230 -12.84 -2.45 4.64
C LYS A 230 -14.27 -2.22 5.14
N PRO A 231 -14.84 -1.02 4.99
CA PRO A 231 -16.23 -0.77 5.35
C PRO A 231 -17.20 -1.65 4.56
N LEU A 232 -18.16 -2.25 5.25
CA LEU A 232 -19.21 -3.08 4.65
C LEU A 232 -20.32 -2.18 4.12
N VAL A 233 -20.50 -2.13 2.79
CA VAL A 233 -21.57 -1.35 2.16
C VAL A 233 -22.87 -2.17 2.13
N PHE A 234 -23.96 -1.62 2.66
CA PHE A 234 -25.23 -2.35 2.75
C PHE A 234 -26.45 -1.58 2.22
N ALA A 235 -26.33 -0.28 1.95
CA ALA A 235 -27.31 0.47 1.17
C ALA A 235 -26.61 1.50 0.29
N THR A 236 -27.11 1.73 -0.93
CA THR A 236 -26.49 2.64 -1.88
C THR A 236 -27.52 3.46 -2.66
N ARG A 237 -27.10 4.61 -3.20
CA ARG A 237 -27.89 5.40 -4.15
C ARG A 237 -26.98 6.13 -5.14
N GLY A 238 -27.39 6.18 -6.40
CA GLY A 238 -26.68 6.91 -7.46
C GLY A 238 -25.81 5.99 -8.32
N SER A 239 -24.95 6.59 -9.15
CA SER A 239 -24.08 5.84 -10.06
C SER A 239 -22.69 5.61 -9.46
N THR A 240 -22.23 4.37 -9.50
CA THR A 240 -20.87 3.96 -9.09
C THR A 240 -19.77 4.61 -9.93
N ALA A 241 -20.09 5.17 -11.10
CA ALA A 241 -19.13 5.89 -11.94
C ALA A 241 -18.47 7.08 -11.21
N LEU A 242 -19.19 7.74 -10.28
CA LEU A 242 -18.65 8.85 -9.49
C LEU A 242 -17.55 8.39 -8.51
N LYS A 243 -17.63 7.14 -8.02
CA LYS A 243 -16.60 6.51 -7.19
C LYS A 243 -15.38 6.10 -8.02
N GLN A 244 -15.60 5.60 -9.24
CA GLN A 244 -14.54 5.20 -10.16
C GLN A 244 -13.74 6.37 -10.74
N ALA A 245 -14.26 7.59 -10.64
CA ALA A 245 -13.57 8.82 -11.04
C ALA A 245 -12.40 9.22 -10.12
N GLY A 246 -12.08 8.43 -9.08
CA GLY A 246 -10.88 8.60 -8.24
C GLY A 246 -11.00 9.65 -7.14
N ASN A 247 -12.20 10.16 -6.86
CA ASN A 247 -12.41 11.16 -5.80
C ASN A 247 -12.68 10.48 -4.45
N ALA A 248 -12.09 11.02 -3.39
CA ALA A 248 -12.38 10.58 -2.03
C ALA A 248 -13.81 10.99 -1.62
N PRO A 249 -14.56 10.13 -0.90
CA PRO A 249 -15.86 10.49 -0.37
C PRO A 249 -15.74 11.53 0.75
N VAL A 250 -16.84 12.24 0.98
CA VAL A 250 -17.08 12.93 2.25
C VAL A 250 -17.83 11.99 3.17
N GLU A 251 -17.32 11.81 4.39
CA GLU A 251 -17.82 10.82 5.34
C GLU A 251 -18.49 11.49 6.56
N ALA A 252 -19.61 10.94 7.02
CA ALA A 252 -20.32 11.39 8.22
C ALA A 252 -20.75 10.18 9.07
N LYS A 253 -20.37 10.18 10.36
CA LYS A 253 -20.73 9.10 11.29
C LYS A 253 -22.21 9.17 11.69
N VAL A 254 -22.84 8.01 11.82
CA VAL A 254 -24.22 7.86 12.30
C VAL A 254 -24.18 7.55 13.81
N GLY A 255 -24.73 8.45 14.63
CA GLY A 255 -24.73 8.29 16.09
C GLY A 255 -25.48 7.03 16.54
N GLY A 256 -25.03 6.40 17.64
CA GLY A 256 -25.68 5.21 18.20
C GLY A 256 -25.48 3.91 17.38
N SER A 257 -24.58 3.92 16.40
CA SER A 257 -24.33 2.79 15.50
C SER A 257 -22.85 2.64 15.16
N ARG A 258 -22.50 1.52 14.51
CA ARG A 258 -21.20 1.33 13.85
C ARG A 258 -21.20 1.86 12.40
N TRP A 259 -22.16 2.72 12.03
CA TRP A 259 -22.40 3.10 10.64
C TRP A 259 -21.87 4.49 10.29
N GLN A 260 -21.60 4.69 8.99
CA GLN A 260 -21.28 5.98 8.40
C GLN A 260 -21.91 6.14 7.02
N ILE A 261 -22.18 7.38 6.65
CA ILE A 261 -22.51 7.78 5.28
C ILE A 261 -21.22 8.16 4.56
N ALA A 262 -20.99 7.60 3.38
CA ALA A 262 -19.96 8.05 2.44
C ALA A 262 -20.64 8.65 1.21
N TYR A 263 -20.34 9.91 0.90
CA TYR A 263 -20.98 10.68 -0.16
C TYR A 263 -19.96 11.20 -1.19
N TRP A 264 -20.21 10.87 -2.45
CA TRP A 264 -19.51 11.40 -3.62
C TRP A 264 -20.42 12.39 -4.36
N PRO A 265 -20.14 13.70 -4.31
CA PRO A 265 -20.95 14.69 -5.01
C PRO A 265 -20.84 14.54 -6.53
N ALA A 266 -21.95 14.74 -7.26
CA ALA A 266 -21.96 14.64 -8.72
C ALA A 266 -21.21 15.78 -9.43
N ALA A 267 -21.13 16.95 -8.78
CA ALA A 267 -20.34 18.09 -9.23
C ALA A 267 -19.32 18.42 -8.15
N ILE A 268 -18.05 18.31 -8.49
CA ILE A 268 -16.97 18.83 -7.65
C ILE A 268 -16.88 20.32 -7.95
N ALA A 269 -17.06 21.16 -6.93
CA ALA A 269 -16.83 22.59 -7.10
C ALA A 269 -15.31 22.80 -7.27
N GLY A 270 -14.91 23.48 -8.35
CA GLY A 270 -13.50 23.58 -8.76
C GLY A 270 -13.01 22.38 -9.58
N GLY A 271 -11.95 22.58 -10.37
CA GLY A 271 -11.39 21.58 -11.29
C GLY A 271 -11.79 21.77 -12.75
N SER A 272 -12.45 22.88 -13.10
CA SER A 272 -12.72 23.23 -14.49
C SER A 272 -11.46 23.83 -15.14
N ASN A 273 -11.05 23.25 -16.27
CA ASN A 273 -9.94 23.78 -17.07
C ASN A 273 -10.20 25.21 -17.57
N THR A 274 -11.46 25.67 -17.58
CA THR A 274 -11.83 27.01 -18.02
C THR A 274 -11.11 28.11 -17.25
N LEU A 275 -11.03 28.01 -15.93
CA LEU A 275 -10.35 29.02 -15.10
C LEU A 275 -8.83 29.01 -15.35
N LEU A 276 -8.25 27.83 -15.55
CA LEU A 276 -6.83 27.68 -15.89
C LEU A 276 -6.53 28.27 -17.26
N ILE A 277 -7.36 27.99 -18.27
CA ILE A 277 -7.22 28.53 -19.63
C ILE A 277 -7.30 30.06 -19.61
N VAL A 278 -8.25 30.62 -18.87
CA VAL A 278 -8.38 32.09 -18.71
C VAL A 278 -7.15 32.68 -18.03
N ALA A 279 -6.62 32.05 -16.98
CA ALA A 279 -5.41 32.50 -16.30
C ALA A 279 -4.18 32.46 -17.22
N LEU A 280 -4.00 31.38 -17.98
CA LEU A 280 -2.92 31.24 -18.96
C LEU A 280 -3.05 32.24 -20.10
N ALA A 281 -4.26 32.49 -20.60
CA ALA A 281 -4.52 33.49 -21.64
C ALA A 281 -4.19 34.91 -21.15
N MET A 282 -4.56 35.26 -19.92
CA MET A 282 -4.19 36.55 -19.31
C MET A 282 -2.67 36.68 -19.14
N GLY A 283 -1.99 35.61 -18.66
CA GLY A 283 -0.54 35.58 -18.53
C GLY A 283 0.17 35.73 -19.88
N ALA A 284 -0.29 35.03 -20.92
CA ALA A 284 0.24 35.13 -22.28
C ALA A 284 0.03 36.52 -22.89
N GLY A 285 -1.14 37.13 -22.67
CA GLY A 285 -1.42 38.50 -23.11
C GLY A 285 -0.49 39.52 -22.46
N ALA A 286 -0.30 39.43 -21.14
CA ALA A 286 0.62 40.30 -20.40
C ALA A 286 2.09 40.11 -20.86
N ALA A 287 2.50 38.86 -21.07
CA ALA A 287 3.82 38.52 -21.59
C ALA A 287 4.05 39.14 -22.99
N LEU A 288 3.07 39.04 -23.90
CA LEU A 288 3.16 39.60 -25.25
C LEU A 288 3.35 41.12 -25.23
N VAL A 289 2.58 41.84 -24.39
CA VAL A 289 2.71 43.29 -24.24
C VAL A 289 4.10 43.67 -23.75
N LEU A 290 4.64 42.92 -22.79
CA LEU A 290 5.97 43.17 -22.25
C LEU A 290 7.08 42.87 -23.27
N LEU A 291 6.96 41.79 -24.04
CA LEU A 291 7.88 41.45 -25.13
C LEU A 291 7.90 42.53 -26.21
N LEU A 292 6.74 43.04 -26.62
CA LEU A 292 6.62 44.13 -27.58
C LEU A 292 7.27 45.43 -27.07
N LEU A 293 7.10 45.73 -25.78
CA LEU A 293 7.71 46.91 -25.16
C LEU A 293 9.23 46.79 -25.09
N VAL A 294 9.76 45.65 -24.65
CA VAL A 294 11.21 45.38 -24.63
C VAL A 294 11.79 45.44 -26.05
N TRP A 295 11.14 44.81 -27.03
CA TRP A 295 11.55 44.87 -28.43
C TRP A 295 11.56 46.29 -28.97
N PHE A 296 10.54 47.10 -28.67
CA PHE A 296 10.46 48.48 -29.12
C PHE A 296 11.60 49.35 -28.54
N VAL A 297 11.85 49.25 -27.24
CA VAL A 297 12.96 49.96 -26.58
C VAL A 297 14.31 49.53 -27.16
N PHE A 298 14.50 48.23 -27.36
CA PHE A 298 15.72 47.69 -27.93
C PHE A 298 15.95 48.13 -29.39
N ARG A 299 14.91 48.09 -30.22
CA ARG A 299 14.98 48.54 -31.61
C ARG A 299 15.33 50.03 -31.68
N ARG A 300 14.74 50.85 -30.81
CA ARG A 300 15.02 52.29 -30.74
C ARG A 300 16.46 52.57 -30.32
N THR A 301 16.94 51.90 -29.28
CA THR A 301 18.32 52.07 -28.78
C THR A 301 19.37 51.58 -29.77
N THR A 302 19.14 50.42 -30.42
CA THR A 302 20.04 49.89 -31.46
C THR A 302 20.11 50.81 -32.69
N ALA A 303 18.98 51.43 -33.07
CA ALA A 303 18.95 52.39 -34.17
C ALA A 303 19.77 53.65 -33.84
N ALA A 304 19.64 54.18 -32.61
CA ALA A 304 20.43 55.31 -32.13
C ALA A 304 21.94 54.98 -32.11
N LEU A 305 22.32 53.82 -31.57
CA LEU A 305 23.71 53.32 -31.57
C LEU A 305 24.32 53.24 -32.98
N ARG A 306 23.57 52.73 -33.97
CA ARG A 306 24.03 52.66 -35.36
C ARG A 306 24.22 54.04 -35.98
N GLN A 307 23.35 54.99 -35.65
CA GLN A 307 23.43 56.36 -36.13
C GLN A 307 24.66 57.08 -35.56
N ASP A 308 24.95 56.89 -34.26
CA ASP A 308 26.13 57.47 -33.62
C ASP A 308 27.42 56.80 -34.11
N GLN A 309 27.40 55.49 -34.37
CA GLN A 309 28.52 54.79 -35.01
C GLN A 309 28.80 55.32 -36.44
N ALA A 310 27.75 55.57 -37.23
CA ALA A 310 27.88 56.18 -38.55
C ALA A 310 28.44 57.60 -38.47
N THR A 311 28.06 58.36 -37.44
CA THR A 311 28.60 59.69 -37.17
C THR A 311 30.09 59.63 -36.81
N ALA A 312 30.51 58.70 -35.94
CA ALA A 312 31.92 58.47 -35.63
C ALA A 312 32.75 58.13 -36.87
N LEU A 313 32.25 57.24 -37.74
CA LEU A 313 32.89 56.90 -39.02
C LEU A 313 32.98 58.11 -39.96
N THR A 314 31.97 58.98 -39.94
CA THR A 314 31.96 60.21 -40.74
C THR A 314 33.02 61.19 -40.22
N ILE A 315 33.16 61.35 -38.91
CA ILE A 315 34.22 62.17 -38.29
C ILE A 315 35.61 61.67 -38.73
N VAL A 316 35.86 60.36 -38.68
CA VAL A 316 37.14 59.76 -39.11
C VAL A 316 37.39 59.98 -40.60
N LYS A 317 36.35 59.93 -41.45
CA LYS A 317 36.46 60.20 -42.88
C LYS A 317 36.74 61.68 -43.15
N ASP A 318 36.04 62.58 -42.48
CA ASP A 318 36.20 64.03 -42.60
C ASP A 318 37.57 64.49 -42.06
N MET A 319 38.10 63.82 -41.02
CA MET A 319 39.49 63.95 -40.55
C MET A 319 40.49 63.63 -41.65
N ARG A 320 40.34 62.46 -42.29
CA ARG A 320 41.23 62.01 -43.36
C ARG A 320 41.19 62.97 -44.57
N ASP A 321 40.00 63.46 -44.90
CA ASP A 321 39.78 64.31 -46.07
C ASP A 321 40.00 65.82 -45.77
N GLY A 322 40.37 66.17 -44.53
CA GLY A 322 40.69 67.54 -44.08
C GLY A 322 39.49 68.49 -43.99
N ARG A 323 38.27 67.97 -43.83
CA ARG A 323 36.99 68.71 -43.85
C ARG A 323 36.16 68.53 -42.58
N VAL A 324 36.81 68.66 -41.43
CA VAL A 324 36.19 68.46 -40.12
C VAL A 324 35.15 69.55 -39.86
N LYS A 325 33.92 69.16 -39.51
CA LYS A 325 32.84 70.10 -39.15
C LYS A 325 32.91 70.49 -37.68
N ALA A 326 32.37 71.66 -37.35
CA ALA A 326 32.33 72.16 -35.97
C ALA A 326 31.42 71.31 -35.06
N GLU A 327 30.37 70.71 -35.62
CA GLU A 327 29.41 69.89 -34.88
C GLU A 327 28.97 68.68 -35.70
N TYR A 328 28.78 67.56 -35.01
CA TYR A 328 28.26 66.31 -35.55
C TYR A 328 27.06 65.86 -34.69
N PRO A 329 25.98 65.34 -35.30
CA PRO A 329 24.78 64.95 -34.56
C PRO A 329 25.04 63.71 -33.68
N CYS A 330 24.75 63.81 -32.39
CA CYS A 330 24.82 62.71 -31.43
C CYS A 330 23.42 62.40 -30.92
N THR A 331 23.01 61.13 -30.95
CA THR A 331 21.67 60.68 -30.55
C THR A 331 21.62 60.07 -29.16
N LEU A 332 22.71 59.44 -28.70
CA LEU A 332 22.88 58.95 -27.34
C LEU A 332 23.81 59.86 -26.56
N ASP A 333 23.33 60.39 -25.44
CA ASP A 333 24.10 61.31 -24.60
C ASP A 333 25.41 60.65 -24.10
N GLU A 334 25.42 59.33 -23.94
CA GLU A 334 26.59 58.56 -23.49
C GLU A 334 27.76 58.57 -24.49
N PHE A 335 27.50 58.85 -25.77
CA PHE A 335 28.55 58.92 -26.81
C PHE A 335 29.11 60.32 -27.01
N HIS A 336 28.47 61.35 -26.42
CA HIS A 336 28.76 62.75 -26.65
C HIS A 336 30.24 63.10 -26.39
N ASP A 337 30.75 62.77 -25.20
CA ASP A 337 32.13 63.09 -24.79
C ASP A 337 33.17 62.42 -25.71
N THR A 338 32.90 61.19 -26.15
CA THR A 338 33.75 60.44 -27.08
C THR A 338 33.80 61.08 -28.46
N LEU A 339 32.65 61.50 -28.98
CA LEU A 339 32.55 62.15 -30.29
C LEU A 339 33.18 63.55 -30.23
N GLU A 340 33.00 64.28 -29.14
CA GLU A 340 33.61 65.60 -28.94
C GLU A 340 35.14 65.52 -28.88
N LEU A 341 35.68 64.52 -28.18
CA LEU A 341 37.14 64.28 -28.14
C LEU A 341 37.69 63.95 -29.53
N MET A 342 36.97 63.17 -30.34
CA MET A 342 37.35 62.89 -31.72
C MET A 342 37.40 64.16 -32.58
N VAL A 343 36.41 65.04 -32.45
CA VAL A 343 36.35 66.33 -33.17
C VAL A 343 37.50 67.26 -32.74
N ARG A 344 37.79 67.36 -31.43
CA ARG A 344 38.89 68.20 -30.94
C ARG A 344 40.26 67.72 -31.44
N THR A 345 40.46 66.41 -31.51
CA THR A 345 41.71 65.81 -32.00
C THR A 345 41.88 66.02 -33.51
N ALA A 346 40.76 65.99 -34.24
CA ALA A 346 40.69 66.26 -35.67
C ALA A 346 41.09 67.69 -36.05
N SER A 347 40.78 68.68 -35.21
CA SER A 347 41.05 70.10 -35.50
C SER A 347 42.49 70.55 -35.20
N ALA A 348 43.31 69.73 -34.54
CA ALA A 348 44.62 70.14 -34.00
C ALA A 348 45.82 69.88 -34.93
N GLY A 349 45.65 69.29 -36.12
CA GLY A 349 46.76 68.90 -37.00
C GLY A 349 46.63 69.36 -38.45
N VAL A 350 47.10 70.57 -38.79
CA VAL A 350 47.36 70.98 -40.19
C VAL A 350 48.59 71.92 -40.27
N PRO A 351 49.57 71.62 -41.15
CA PRO A 351 50.11 72.62 -42.09
C PRO A 351 50.04 72.17 -43.58
N ALA A 352 49.79 73.15 -44.46
CA ALA A 352 49.73 73.09 -45.94
C ALA A 352 51.14 73.03 -46.59
N ALA A 353 51.44 72.70 -47.87
CA ALA A 353 50.80 72.51 -49.19
C ALA A 353 51.81 71.72 -50.10
N PRO A 354 51.76 71.60 -51.47
CA PRO A 354 50.71 71.74 -52.49
C PRO A 354 50.61 70.61 -53.57
N VAL A 355 49.41 70.54 -54.19
CA VAL A 355 48.91 70.13 -55.54
C VAL A 355 49.85 69.63 -56.66
N ALA A 356 49.48 68.53 -57.38
CA ALA A 356 49.21 68.40 -58.84
C ALA A 356 48.72 66.96 -59.24
N PRO A 357 48.21 66.63 -60.47
CA PRO A 357 46.84 66.10 -60.63
C PRO A 357 46.64 64.78 -61.44
N LYS A 358 45.41 64.24 -61.31
CA LYS A 358 44.56 63.44 -62.25
C LYS A 358 45.03 62.09 -62.85
N ALA A 359 44.15 61.07 -62.73
CA ALA A 359 43.65 60.26 -63.84
C ALA A 359 42.35 59.51 -63.43
N ASP A 360 41.52 59.25 -64.44
CA ASP A 360 40.08 58.93 -64.41
C ASP A 360 39.72 57.43 -64.24
N GLY A 361 38.42 57.17 -64.02
CA GLY A 361 37.71 55.91 -64.28
C GLY A 361 36.82 55.48 -63.11
N GLN A 362 35.53 55.85 -63.03
CA GLN A 362 34.36 55.15 -63.59
C GLN A 362 34.32 53.64 -63.28
N VAL A 363 33.24 52.95 -62.86
CA VAL A 363 31.79 53.20 -62.76
C VAL A 363 31.16 51.90 -62.16
N GLU A 364 30.02 52.02 -61.43
CA GLU A 364 28.95 51.00 -61.19
C GLU A 364 29.32 49.63 -60.55
N SER A 365 28.45 48.85 -59.90
CA SER A 365 27.07 48.94 -59.39
C SER A 365 26.82 47.66 -58.57
N THR A 366 26.14 47.80 -57.43
CA THR A 366 25.38 46.81 -56.62
C THR A 366 24.45 45.87 -57.43
N PRO A 367 23.70 44.88 -56.85
CA PRO A 367 23.58 44.41 -55.44
C PRO A 367 23.39 42.87 -55.24
N ALA A 368 23.16 42.49 -53.97
CA ALA A 368 22.35 41.36 -53.45
C ALA A 368 22.90 39.95 -53.72
N GLY A 369 23.00 39.02 -52.75
CA GLY A 369 22.16 38.59 -51.63
C GLY A 369 22.49 37.10 -51.50
N THR A 370 22.69 36.52 -50.32
CA THR A 370 21.65 35.85 -49.53
C THR A 370 22.25 35.33 -48.22
N ASP A 371 21.43 35.35 -47.18
CA ASP A 371 21.61 34.70 -45.88
C ASP A 371 21.94 33.19 -45.98
N ILE A 372 22.50 32.64 -44.90
CA ILE A 372 21.92 31.57 -44.03
C ILE A 372 23.05 30.73 -43.37
N THR A 373 23.26 31.01 -42.07
CA THR A 373 23.50 30.14 -40.88
C THR A 373 24.68 29.15 -40.79
N ASP A 374 25.60 29.44 -39.86
CA ASP A 374 25.94 28.73 -38.59
C ASP A 374 25.03 27.53 -38.19
N GLU A 375 25.35 26.54 -37.34
CA GLU A 375 26.47 26.04 -36.54
C GLU A 375 25.98 24.63 -36.11
N ILE A 376 26.71 23.54 -36.36
CA ILE A 376 27.41 22.69 -35.37
C ILE A 376 26.92 22.82 -33.91
N GLU A 377 26.19 21.81 -33.44
CA GLU A 377 26.06 21.46 -32.01
C GLU A 377 26.64 20.06 -31.76
N ALA A 378 27.34 19.95 -30.64
CA ALA A 378 27.89 18.73 -30.05
C ALA A 378 27.39 18.65 -28.61
N ASP A 379 26.98 17.45 -28.18
CA ASP A 379 26.92 17.02 -26.76
C ASP A 379 26.94 15.47 -26.78
N LEU A 380 28.04 14.84 -26.34
CA LEU A 380 28.33 14.37 -24.97
C LEU A 380 27.43 13.19 -24.53
N LEU A 381 27.96 11.99 -24.76
CA LEU A 381 27.48 10.70 -24.28
C LEU A 381 27.95 10.46 -22.83
N PHE A 382 26.99 10.12 -21.95
CA PHE A 382 27.25 9.41 -20.70
C PHE A 382 27.01 7.92 -20.93
N ASP A 383 28.02 7.12 -20.64
CA ASP A 383 28.04 5.66 -20.75
C ASP A 383 27.41 5.05 -19.49
N ASN A 384 26.34 4.28 -19.67
CA ASN A 384 25.75 3.38 -18.68
C ASN A 384 25.64 2.02 -19.36
N SER A 385 26.53 1.10 -18.99
CA SER A 385 26.45 -0.30 -19.42
C SER A 385 25.21 -0.96 -18.81
N ALA A 386 24.14 -1.06 -19.60
CA ALA A 386 22.93 -1.80 -19.26
C ALA A 386 23.06 -3.26 -19.75
N LEU A 387 22.69 -4.20 -18.88
CA LEU A 387 22.31 -5.57 -19.28
C LEU A 387 21.15 -5.49 -20.28
N ASP A 388 21.30 -6.19 -21.41
CA ASP A 388 20.32 -6.18 -22.49
C ASP A 388 18.97 -6.78 -22.03
N VAL A 389 17.94 -5.93 -21.96
CA VAL A 389 16.55 -6.34 -21.77
C VAL A 389 16.03 -6.89 -23.10
N ALA A 390 16.28 -8.18 -23.37
CA ALA A 390 15.63 -8.88 -24.48
C ALA A 390 14.20 -9.27 -24.07
N ARG A 391 13.21 -8.53 -24.55
CA ARG A 391 11.79 -8.91 -24.44
C ARG A 391 11.55 -10.16 -25.28
N SER A 392 11.15 -11.25 -24.64
CA SER A 392 10.66 -12.46 -25.31
C SER A 392 9.24 -12.22 -25.81
N GLU A 393 8.98 -12.45 -27.10
CA GLU A 393 7.61 -12.62 -27.60
C GLU A 393 7.11 -14.00 -27.17
N THR A 394 6.20 -14.05 -26.20
CA THR A 394 5.50 -15.28 -25.84
C THR A 394 4.12 -15.31 -26.49
N ASP A 395 3.89 -16.35 -27.30
CA ASP A 395 2.57 -16.80 -27.76
C ASP A 395 1.57 -16.91 -26.60
N GLU A 396 0.27 -16.76 -26.89
CA GLU A 396 -0.85 -16.84 -25.94
C GLU A 396 -0.70 -18.03 -24.96
N THR A 397 -0.22 -17.75 -23.75
CA THR A 397 0.05 -18.78 -22.74
C THR A 397 -1.23 -19.13 -21.98
N GLY A 398 -1.43 -20.43 -21.74
CA GLY A 398 -2.44 -21.00 -20.85
C GLY A 398 -2.19 -20.64 -19.37
N LEU A 399 -2.12 -19.35 -19.07
CA LEU A 399 -1.87 -18.83 -17.74
C LEU A 399 -3.13 -18.99 -16.87
N HIS A 400 -3.07 -19.96 -15.96
CA HIS A 400 -4.09 -20.20 -14.95
C HIS A 400 -4.00 -19.15 -13.83
N SER A 401 -4.58 -17.97 -14.06
CA SER A 401 -4.55 -16.83 -13.11
C SER A 401 -4.92 -17.17 -11.66
N GLU A 402 -5.75 -18.19 -11.47
CA GLU A 402 -6.23 -18.72 -10.19
C GLU A 402 -5.14 -19.35 -9.32
N ILE A 403 -3.98 -19.73 -9.89
CA ILE A 403 -2.88 -20.30 -9.11
C ILE A 403 -2.16 -19.24 -8.27
N PHE A 404 -2.25 -17.96 -8.64
CA PHE A 404 -1.64 -16.83 -7.92
C PHE A 404 -2.58 -16.36 -6.80
N ARG A 405 -2.38 -16.90 -5.59
CA ARG A 405 -3.25 -16.64 -4.43
C ARG A 405 -2.75 -15.43 -3.64
N ALA A 406 -3.36 -15.23 -2.46
CA ALA A 406 -3.05 -14.11 -1.58
C ALA A 406 -1.71 -14.24 -0.84
N TYR A 407 -1.20 -15.46 -0.59
CA TYR A 407 0.00 -15.68 0.23
C TYR A 407 1.05 -16.55 -0.45
N ASP A 408 0.66 -17.26 -1.50
CA ASP A 408 1.49 -18.24 -2.20
C ASP A 408 0.98 -18.44 -3.63
N ILE A 409 1.70 -19.28 -4.37
CA ILE A 409 1.25 -19.83 -5.65
C ILE A 409 0.86 -21.29 -5.42
N ARG A 410 -0.33 -21.73 -5.85
CA ARG A 410 -0.83 -23.09 -5.65
C ARG A 410 -1.71 -23.58 -6.79
N GLY A 411 -1.40 -24.76 -7.32
CA GLY A 411 -2.18 -25.42 -8.36
C GLY A 411 -2.13 -26.95 -8.27
N ILE A 412 -2.78 -27.61 -9.21
CA ILE A 412 -2.77 -29.06 -9.42
C ILE A 412 -1.62 -29.38 -10.37
N ALA A 413 -0.69 -30.22 -9.92
CA ALA A 413 0.50 -30.58 -10.69
C ALA A 413 0.12 -31.33 -11.97
N GLY A 414 0.73 -30.94 -13.09
CA GLY A 414 0.45 -31.51 -14.42
C GLY A 414 -0.84 -31.00 -15.08
N GLU A 415 -1.66 -30.22 -14.36
CA GLU A 415 -2.85 -29.55 -14.91
C GLU A 415 -2.66 -28.03 -14.90
N THR A 416 -2.96 -27.38 -13.77
CA THR A 416 -2.87 -25.91 -13.63
C THR A 416 -1.46 -25.45 -13.25
N LEU A 417 -0.64 -26.34 -12.71
CA LEU A 417 0.76 -26.12 -12.40
C LEU A 417 1.63 -27.13 -13.16
N THR A 418 2.06 -26.75 -14.36
CA THR A 418 2.94 -27.57 -15.21
C THR A 418 4.42 -27.22 -15.02
N GLU A 419 5.31 -28.03 -15.59
CA GLU A 419 6.74 -27.73 -15.63
C GLU A 419 7.04 -26.42 -16.39
N GLU A 420 6.34 -26.14 -17.49
CA GLU A 420 6.51 -24.87 -18.21
C GLU A 420 6.10 -23.68 -17.34
N MET A 421 4.99 -23.82 -16.60
CA MET A 421 4.55 -22.77 -15.67
C MET A 421 5.55 -22.58 -14.53
N ALA A 422 6.11 -23.65 -13.97
CA ALA A 422 7.15 -23.56 -12.94
C ALA A 422 8.41 -22.85 -13.45
N PHE A 423 8.80 -23.10 -14.71
CA PHE A 423 9.90 -22.40 -15.36
C PHE A 423 9.63 -20.89 -15.49
N GLU A 424 8.45 -20.49 -15.99
CA GLU A 424 8.10 -19.07 -16.12
C GLU A 424 7.96 -18.37 -14.75
N ILE A 425 7.44 -19.06 -13.74
CA ILE A 425 7.43 -18.57 -12.35
C ILE A 425 8.87 -18.36 -11.85
N GLY A 426 9.78 -19.30 -12.12
CA GLY A 426 11.20 -19.16 -11.80
C GLY A 426 11.80 -17.92 -12.46
N ARG A 427 11.48 -17.65 -13.73
CA ARG A 427 11.93 -16.44 -14.42
C ARG A 427 11.36 -15.16 -13.81
N ALA A 428 10.08 -15.16 -13.43
CA ALA A 428 9.44 -14.02 -12.79
C ALA A 428 10.08 -13.71 -11.42
N ILE A 429 10.30 -14.74 -10.60
CA ILE A 429 10.95 -14.62 -9.29
C ILE A 429 12.39 -14.12 -9.44
N GLY A 430 13.17 -14.72 -10.36
CA GLY A 430 14.56 -14.33 -10.56
C GLY A 430 14.72 -12.90 -11.07
N SER A 431 13.78 -12.45 -11.91
CA SER A 431 13.72 -11.06 -12.37
C SER A 431 13.39 -10.09 -11.23
N GLU A 432 12.41 -10.43 -10.39
CA GLU A 432 12.08 -9.63 -9.20
C GLU A 432 13.26 -9.57 -8.21
N ALA A 433 13.93 -10.69 -7.99
CA ALA A 433 15.12 -10.77 -7.15
C ALA A 433 16.25 -9.85 -7.65
N TYR A 434 16.49 -9.80 -8.97
CA TYR A 434 17.45 -8.86 -9.57
C TYR A 434 17.13 -7.40 -9.22
N TYR A 435 15.87 -6.98 -9.36
CA TYR A 435 15.47 -5.60 -9.04
C TYR A 435 15.59 -5.27 -7.55
N ARG A 436 15.53 -6.28 -6.68
CA ARG A 436 15.76 -6.16 -5.24
C ARG A 436 17.24 -6.22 -4.85
N GLY A 437 18.14 -6.48 -5.81
CA GLY A 437 19.58 -6.63 -5.56
C GLY A 437 19.98 -8.01 -5.04
N GLU A 438 19.09 -9.00 -5.12
CA GLU A 438 19.27 -10.35 -4.58
C GLU A 438 19.90 -11.27 -5.64
N GLN A 439 21.16 -11.64 -5.45
CA GLN A 439 21.92 -12.48 -6.40
C GLN A 439 21.66 -13.98 -6.23
N THR A 440 21.57 -14.43 -4.98
CA THR A 440 21.48 -15.85 -4.63
C THR A 440 20.09 -16.17 -4.09
N ILE A 441 19.51 -17.30 -4.51
CA ILE A 441 18.20 -17.78 -4.06
C ILE A 441 18.34 -19.23 -3.59
N VAL A 442 17.90 -19.51 -2.36
CA VAL A 442 17.87 -20.89 -1.84
C VAL A 442 16.59 -21.57 -2.33
N VAL A 443 16.68 -22.81 -2.80
CA VAL A 443 15.51 -23.57 -3.26
C VAL A 443 15.42 -24.87 -2.48
N GLY A 444 14.25 -25.14 -1.91
CA GLY A 444 13.95 -26.41 -1.24
C GLY A 444 12.59 -26.95 -1.68
N ARG A 445 12.32 -28.22 -1.40
CA ARG A 445 11.04 -28.86 -1.74
C ARG A 445 10.52 -29.78 -0.65
N ASP A 446 9.21 -30.00 -0.64
CA ASP A 446 8.58 -31.04 0.21
C ASP A 446 8.68 -32.45 -0.43
N GLY A 447 8.00 -33.42 0.20
CA GLY A 447 8.00 -34.83 -0.17
C GLY A 447 7.04 -35.25 -1.28
N ARG A 448 6.40 -34.31 -1.99
CA ARG A 448 5.41 -34.64 -3.03
C ARG A 448 6.03 -35.25 -4.27
N LEU A 449 5.24 -36.10 -4.94
CA LEU A 449 5.68 -36.83 -6.14
C LEU A 449 6.06 -35.90 -7.31
N SER A 450 5.36 -34.77 -7.47
CA SER A 450 5.66 -33.74 -8.48
C SER A 450 6.83 -32.82 -8.09
N GLY A 451 7.34 -32.94 -6.87
CA GLY A 451 8.38 -32.07 -6.33
C GLY A 451 9.67 -32.02 -7.17
N PRO A 452 10.27 -33.17 -7.56
CA PRO A 452 11.50 -33.19 -8.35
C PRO A 452 11.40 -32.41 -9.67
N ASP A 453 10.37 -32.65 -10.47
CA ASP A 453 10.22 -32.06 -11.81
C ASP A 453 9.90 -30.55 -11.74
N LEU A 454 9.02 -30.16 -10.81
CA LEU A 454 8.68 -28.74 -10.59
C LEU A 454 9.88 -27.95 -10.04
N THR A 455 10.68 -28.55 -9.15
CA THR A 455 11.89 -27.92 -8.61
C THR A 455 12.93 -27.74 -9.70
N ALA A 456 13.20 -28.79 -10.51
CA ALA A 456 14.14 -28.68 -11.62
C ALA A 456 13.74 -27.59 -12.62
N SER A 457 12.44 -27.48 -12.94
CA SER A 457 11.94 -26.43 -13.84
C SER A 457 12.01 -25.02 -13.23
N LEU A 458 11.65 -24.86 -11.95
CA LEU A 458 11.82 -23.62 -11.22
C LEU A 458 13.28 -23.15 -11.21
N ILE A 459 14.22 -24.04 -10.86
CA ILE A 459 15.66 -23.75 -10.81
C ILE A 459 16.16 -23.32 -12.19
N ARG A 460 15.76 -24.01 -13.26
CA ARG A 460 16.10 -23.59 -14.63
C ARG A 460 15.61 -22.18 -14.94
N GLY A 461 14.40 -21.83 -14.52
CA GLY A 461 13.84 -20.48 -14.70
C GLY A 461 14.62 -19.40 -13.94
N LEU A 462 15.00 -19.67 -12.69
CA LEU A 462 15.82 -18.77 -11.88
C LEU A 462 17.20 -18.54 -12.51
N VAL A 463 17.89 -19.63 -12.88
CA VAL A 463 19.21 -19.59 -13.53
C VAL A 463 19.16 -18.83 -14.85
N ALA A 464 18.10 -19.01 -15.64
CA ALA A 464 17.90 -18.31 -16.90
C ALA A 464 17.74 -16.78 -16.78
N THR A 465 17.61 -16.25 -15.56
CA THR A 465 17.61 -14.80 -15.28
C THR A 465 18.93 -14.29 -14.73
N GLY A 466 19.96 -15.14 -14.64
CA GLY A 466 21.26 -14.79 -14.05
C GLY A 466 21.27 -14.79 -12.52
N ARG A 467 20.37 -15.53 -11.85
CA ARG A 467 20.41 -15.76 -10.40
C ARG A 467 21.17 -17.04 -10.08
N ASP A 468 21.94 -17.03 -9.00
CA ASP A 468 22.60 -18.22 -8.47
C ASP A 468 21.66 -18.96 -7.52
N VAL A 469 21.57 -20.28 -7.68
CA VAL A 469 20.66 -21.12 -6.90
C VAL A 469 21.46 -22.00 -5.96
N LYS A 470 21.03 -22.03 -4.69
CA LYS A 470 21.46 -23.04 -3.72
C LYS A 470 20.34 -24.04 -3.50
N ASP A 471 20.43 -25.21 -4.11
CA ASP A 471 19.45 -26.29 -3.96
C ASP A 471 19.73 -27.06 -2.67
N ILE A 472 18.79 -27.00 -1.72
CA ILE A 472 18.88 -27.72 -0.43
C ILE A 472 18.08 -29.02 -0.41
N GLY A 473 17.51 -29.40 -1.56
CA GLY A 473 16.81 -30.65 -1.75
C GLY A 473 15.50 -30.74 -0.97
N MET A 474 15.21 -31.95 -0.49
CA MET A 474 13.95 -32.28 0.19
C MET A 474 14.03 -31.96 1.68
N VAL A 475 13.38 -30.89 2.11
CA VAL A 475 13.43 -30.39 3.50
C VAL A 475 12.07 -29.80 3.91
N PRO A 476 11.79 -29.66 5.23
CA PRO A 476 10.67 -28.87 5.70
C PRO A 476 10.77 -27.39 5.30
N THR A 477 9.62 -26.74 5.08
CA THR A 477 9.51 -25.30 4.82
C THR A 477 10.31 -24.43 5.80
N PRO A 478 10.27 -24.64 7.13
CA PRO A 478 11.08 -23.84 8.06
C PRO A 478 12.60 -24.06 7.90
N VAL A 479 13.05 -25.20 7.36
CA VAL A 479 14.48 -25.43 7.07
C VAL A 479 14.93 -24.58 5.89
N LEU A 480 14.08 -24.37 4.88
CA LEU A 480 14.32 -23.41 3.79
C LEU A 480 14.44 -21.99 4.33
N TYR A 481 13.53 -21.57 5.21
CA TYR A 481 13.60 -20.23 5.82
C TYR A 481 14.86 -20.04 6.68
N PHE A 482 15.25 -21.05 7.44
CA PHE A 482 16.53 -21.08 8.15
C PHE A 482 17.70 -20.94 7.17
N ALA A 483 17.72 -21.72 6.09
CA ALA A 483 18.80 -21.73 5.12
C ALA A 483 18.97 -20.38 4.41
N ALA A 484 17.88 -19.71 4.06
CA ALA A 484 17.92 -18.37 3.47
C ALA A 484 18.66 -17.35 4.37
N GLN A 485 18.49 -17.45 5.70
CA GLN A 485 19.19 -16.61 6.65
C GLN A 485 20.62 -17.11 6.93
N TYR A 486 20.78 -18.41 7.17
CA TYR A 486 22.05 -19.05 7.53
C TYR A 486 23.10 -18.93 6.43
N LEU A 487 22.69 -19.06 5.17
CA LEU A 487 23.55 -18.94 4.00
C LEU A 487 23.70 -17.49 3.50
N GLY A 488 23.08 -16.52 4.19
CA GLY A 488 23.22 -15.09 3.94
C GLY A 488 22.53 -14.57 2.67
N SER A 489 21.60 -15.31 2.06
CA SER A 489 20.89 -14.86 0.87
C SER A 489 19.68 -13.99 1.18
N GLY A 490 19.03 -14.16 2.35
CA GLY A 490 17.75 -13.54 2.66
C GLY A 490 16.59 -13.95 1.73
N SER A 491 16.86 -14.79 0.73
CA SER A 491 15.96 -15.10 -0.37
C SER A 491 15.86 -16.62 -0.54
N GLY A 492 14.63 -17.13 -0.67
CA GLY A 492 14.38 -18.54 -0.89
C GLY A 492 13.00 -18.85 -1.45
N VAL A 493 12.90 -19.97 -2.17
CA VAL A 493 11.66 -20.49 -2.74
C VAL A 493 11.45 -21.92 -2.28
N MET A 494 10.30 -22.17 -1.66
CA MET A 494 9.91 -23.50 -1.22
C MET A 494 8.88 -24.08 -2.18
N VAL A 495 9.19 -25.21 -2.81
CA VAL A 495 8.27 -25.98 -3.67
C VAL A 495 7.46 -26.91 -2.78
N THR A 496 6.18 -26.60 -2.58
CA THR A 496 5.34 -27.36 -1.68
C THR A 496 3.86 -27.25 -2.03
N GLY A 497 3.07 -28.29 -1.70
CA GLY A 497 1.60 -28.27 -1.66
C GLY A 497 1.02 -28.08 -0.23
N SER A 498 1.87 -27.87 0.78
CA SER A 498 1.51 -27.80 2.20
C SER A 498 0.63 -28.99 2.62
N HIS A 499 -0.56 -28.76 3.18
CA HIS A 499 -1.52 -29.79 3.60
C HIS A 499 -2.53 -30.22 2.54
N ASN A 500 -2.46 -29.67 1.32
CA ASN A 500 -3.40 -30.01 0.27
C ASN A 500 -3.28 -31.51 -0.14
N PRO A 501 -4.27 -32.08 -0.85
CA PRO A 501 -4.18 -33.43 -1.41
C PRO A 501 -2.93 -33.64 -2.28
N ALA A 502 -2.52 -34.90 -2.50
CA ALA A 502 -1.25 -35.30 -3.10
C ALA A 502 -0.94 -34.66 -4.48
N ASP A 503 -1.96 -34.43 -5.29
CA ASP A 503 -1.90 -33.84 -6.62
C ASP A 503 -1.62 -32.32 -6.62
N TYR A 504 -1.77 -31.63 -5.48
CA TYR A 504 -1.46 -30.21 -5.37
C TYR A 504 0.03 -29.95 -5.17
N ASN A 505 0.52 -28.84 -5.73
CA ASN A 505 1.83 -28.29 -5.42
C ASN A 505 1.83 -26.75 -5.59
N GLY A 506 2.95 -26.09 -5.38
CA GLY A 506 3.02 -24.63 -5.33
C GLY A 506 4.36 -24.07 -4.88
N PHE A 507 4.38 -22.76 -4.66
CA PHE A 507 5.59 -22.01 -4.28
C PHE A 507 5.30 -21.03 -3.14
N LYS A 508 6.10 -21.11 -2.07
CA LYS A 508 6.21 -20.03 -1.06
C LYS A 508 7.50 -19.26 -1.34
N VAL A 509 7.42 -17.94 -1.43
CA VAL A 509 8.52 -17.10 -1.93
C VAL A 509 8.92 -16.06 -0.90
N VAL A 510 10.21 -16.02 -0.59
CA VAL A 510 10.86 -14.98 0.24
C VAL A 510 11.95 -14.32 -0.60
N LEU A 511 11.98 -12.99 -0.69
CA LEU A 511 13.02 -12.23 -1.40
C LEU A 511 13.50 -11.08 -0.51
N GLY A 512 14.81 -11.03 -0.24
CA GLY A 512 15.43 -9.97 0.56
C GLY A 512 14.86 -9.87 1.98
N GLY A 513 14.46 -10.99 2.58
CA GLY A 513 13.83 -11.06 3.89
C GLY A 513 12.33 -10.78 3.91
N GLU A 514 11.71 -10.44 2.77
CA GLU A 514 10.28 -10.22 2.65
C GLU A 514 9.57 -11.47 2.09
N THR A 515 8.63 -12.04 2.84
CA THR A 515 7.70 -13.05 2.32
C THR A 515 6.72 -12.39 1.36
N LEU A 516 6.72 -12.82 0.09
CA LEU A 516 5.82 -12.24 -0.90
C LEU A 516 4.37 -12.65 -0.62
N ALA A 517 3.50 -11.65 -0.54
CA ALA A 517 2.06 -11.82 -0.40
C ALA A 517 1.32 -10.79 -1.27
N SER A 518 0.06 -11.08 -1.58
CA SER A 518 -0.92 -10.21 -2.24
C SER A 518 -0.33 -9.56 -3.51
N ASP A 519 -0.07 -8.26 -3.47
CA ASP A 519 0.46 -7.50 -4.59
C ASP A 519 1.81 -8.02 -5.08
N GLY A 520 2.65 -8.57 -4.19
CA GLY A 520 3.92 -9.21 -4.56
C GLY A 520 3.71 -10.44 -5.43
N ILE A 521 2.76 -11.31 -5.08
CA ILE A 521 2.43 -12.51 -5.87
C ILE A 521 1.76 -12.12 -7.20
N GLN A 522 0.87 -11.12 -7.20
CA GLN A 522 0.26 -10.62 -8.44
C GLN A 522 1.28 -9.90 -9.34
N ALA A 523 2.33 -9.29 -8.78
CA ALA A 523 3.41 -8.71 -9.55
C ALA A 523 4.19 -9.79 -10.33
N LEU A 524 4.45 -10.96 -9.71
CA LEU A 524 5.06 -12.09 -10.41
C LEU A 524 4.21 -12.55 -11.59
N ARG A 525 2.89 -12.70 -11.39
CA ARG A 525 1.94 -13.01 -12.47
C ARG A 525 2.05 -12.01 -13.62
N LYS A 526 2.02 -10.72 -13.29
CA LYS A 526 2.09 -9.64 -14.29
C LYS A 526 3.39 -9.68 -15.09
N ARG A 527 4.52 -10.04 -14.47
CA ARG A 527 5.80 -10.22 -15.19
C ARG A 527 5.70 -11.29 -16.26
N ILE A 528 5.06 -12.42 -15.93
CA ILE A 528 4.82 -13.51 -16.89
C ILE A 528 3.90 -13.04 -18.01
N GLU A 529 2.76 -12.42 -17.68
CA GLU A 529 1.77 -11.92 -18.67
C GLU A 529 2.35 -10.90 -19.64
N THR A 530 3.26 -10.05 -19.17
CA THR A 530 3.82 -8.95 -19.96
C THR A 530 5.16 -9.29 -20.62
N GLY A 531 5.71 -10.47 -20.34
CA GLY A 531 7.08 -10.83 -20.74
C GLY A 531 8.15 -9.93 -20.11
N ASP A 532 7.85 -9.26 -18.98
CA ASP A 532 8.82 -8.45 -18.21
C ASP A 532 9.68 -9.35 -17.30
N VAL A 533 10.45 -10.20 -17.98
CA VAL A 533 11.33 -11.22 -17.41
C VAL A 533 12.72 -11.07 -17.99
N LEU A 534 13.73 -11.13 -17.13
CA LEU A 534 15.13 -11.01 -17.49
C LEU A 534 15.66 -12.29 -18.14
N THR A 535 16.78 -12.15 -18.81
CA THR A 535 17.60 -13.24 -19.33
C THR A 535 19.04 -13.10 -18.83
N GLY A 536 19.69 -14.21 -18.54
CA GLY A 536 21.06 -14.26 -18.04
C GLY A 536 21.52 -15.69 -17.78
N GLU A 537 22.74 -15.82 -17.27
CA GLU A 537 23.36 -17.10 -16.91
C GLU A 537 23.71 -17.10 -15.42
N GLY A 538 23.02 -17.92 -14.66
CA GLY A 538 23.30 -18.18 -13.24
C GLY A 538 24.01 -19.52 -13.03
N SER A 539 24.21 -19.88 -11.77
CA SER A 539 24.77 -21.17 -11.37
C SER A 539 23.85 -21.94 -10.42
N VAL A 540 24.12 -23.23 -10.23
CA VAL A 540 23.43 -24.08 -9.24
C VAL A 540 24.47 -24.77 -8.37
N GLU A 541 24.27 -24.71 -7.06
CA GLU A 541 25.07 -25.39 -6.05
C GLU A 541 24.14 -26.24 -5.17
N GLU A 542 24.43 -27.52 -5.00
CA GLU A 542 23.72 -28.37 -4.03
C GLU A 542 24.32 -28.18 -2.64
N VAL A 543 23.48 -27.91 -1.63
CA VAL A 543 23.92 -27.63 -0.25
C VAL A 543 23.07 -28.41 0.75
N SER A 544 23.70 -29.18 1.64
CA SER A 544 22.98 -29.80 2.75
C SER A 544 23.01 -28.89 3.98
N VAL A 545 21.84 -28.54 4.51
CA VAL A 545 21.67 -27.64 5.67
C VAL A 545 20.84 -28.23 6.81
N LEU A 546 20.27 -29.42 6.61
CA LEU A 546 19.45 -30.08 7.63
C LEU A 546 20.23 -30.40 8.92
N PRO A 547 21.49 -30.90 8.87
CA PRO A 547 22.29 -31.07 10.07
C PRO A 547 22.55 -29.75 10.81
N ASP A 548 22.83 -28.66 10.08
CA ASP A 548 23.03 -27.33 10.67
C ASP A 548 21.76 -26.82 11.38
N TYR A 549 20.59 -27.04 10.78
CA TYR A 549 19.30 -26.70 11.38
C TYR A 549 19.08 -27.46 12.69
N ILE A 550 19.30 -28.78 12.69
CA ILE A 550 19.15 -29.63 13.88
C ILE A 550 20.10 -29.18 14.99
N GLU A 551 21.37 -28.95 14.66
CA GLU A 551 22.37 -28.47 15.63
C GLU A 551 22.01 -27.09 16.19
N ARG A 552 21.53 -26.17 15.34
CA ARG A 552 21.11 -24.84 15.78
C ARG A 552 19.99 -24.92 16.82
N VAL A 553 18.99 -25.78 16.62
CA VAL A 553 17.90 -25.95 17.60
C VAL A 553 18.40 -26.64 18.86
N LYS A 554 19.18 -27.73 18.72
CA LYS A 554 19.71 -28.51 19.84
C LYS A 554 20.61 -27.69 20.76
N SER A 555 21.42 -26.78 20.20
CA SER A 555 22.33 -25.94 20.99
C SER A 555 21.62 -24.94 21.93
N ASP A 556 20.33 -24.69 21.72
CA ASP A 556 19.55 -23.63 22.39
C ASP A 556 18.43 -24.21 23.26
N VAL A 557 17.84 -25.34 22.86
CA VAL A 557 16.75 -26.01 23.58
C VAL A 557 17.32 -27.09 24.50
N GLN A 558 16.93 -27.05 25.79
CA GLN A 558 17.35 -28.03 26.79
C GLN A 558 16.12 -28.72 27.41
N ILE A 559 16.05 -30.05 27.30
CA ILE A 559 14.99 -30.85 27.90
C ILE A 559 15.39 -31.24 29.33
N VAL A 560 14.64 -30.72 30.33
CA VAL A 560 15.01 -30.82 31.75
C VAL A 560 14.64 -32.16 32.41
N ARG A 561 13.82 -32.98 31.75
CA ARG A 561 13.40 -34.31 32.21
C ARG A 561 13.25 -35.25 31.01
N PRO A 562 13.44 -36.57 31.16
CA PRO A 562 13.08 -37.51 30.11
C PRO A 562 11.61 -37.31 29.69
N MET A 563 11.37 -37.31 28.37
CA MET A 563 10.05 -37.19 27.78
C MET A 563 9.86 -38.28 26.72
N LYS A 564 8.70 -38.93 26.76
CA LYS A 564 8.23 -39.84 25.71
C LYS A 564 7.25 -39.09 24.82
N VAL A 565 7.58 -38.97 23.53
CA VAL A 565 6.85 -38.17 22.55
C VAL A 565 6.37 -39.07 21.42
N VAL A 566 5.08 -39.03 21.11
CA VAL A 566 4.56 -39.60 19.85
C VAL A 566 4.62 -38.51 18.79
N VAL A 567 5.22 -38.82 17.64
CA VAL A 567 5.39 -37.88 16.53
C VAL A 567 4.67 -38.43 15.32
N ASP A 568 3.68 -37.70 14.84
CA ASP A 568 2.95 -37.99 13.61
C ASP A 568 3.38 -37.02 12.51
N CYS A 569 3.90 -37.52 11.41
CA CYS A 569 4.26 -36.67 10.27
C CYS A 569 3.30 -36.81 9.08
N GLY A 570 2.26 -37.66 9.15
CA GLY A 570 1.30 -37.86 8.07
C GLY A 570 1.94 -38.14 6.70
N ASN A 571 3.08 -38.83 6.68
CA ASN A 571 3.93 -39.07 5.50
C ASN A 571 4.50 -37.81 4.80
N GLY A 572 4.38 -36.64 5.45
CA GLY A 572 4.95 -35.37 5.01
C GLY A 572 6.45 -35.25 5.27
N VAL A 573 7.04 -34.18 4.75
CA VAL A 573 8.51 -33.99 4.78
C VAL A 573 9.05 -33.76 6.19
N ALA A 574 8.22 -33.40 7.17
CA ALA A 574 8.63 -33.25 8.57
C ALA A 574 9.32 -34.50 9.14
N GLY A 575 9.03 -35.69 8.59
CA GLY A 575 9.64 -36.96 8.98
C GLY A 575 11.16 -37.01 8.81
N VAL A 576 11.75 -36.20 7.93
CA VAL A 576 13.22 -36.14 7.76
C VAL A 576 13.92 -35.39 8.90
N ALA A 577 13.20 -34.61 9.70
CA ALA A 577 13.77 -33.70 10.70
C ALA A 577 13.24 -33.95 12.11
N ALA A 578 11.92 -34.02 12.29
CA ALA A 578 11.29 -33.96 13.61
C ALA A 578 11.67 -35.16 14.52
N PRO A 579 11.62 -36.42 14.07
CA PRO A 579 12.01 -37.55 14.92
C PRO A 579 13.48 -37.52 15.31
N GLN A 580 14.38 -37.15 14.38
CA GLN A 580 15.81 -37.02 14.68
C GLN A 580 16.06 -35.91 15.69
N LEU A 581 15.50 -34.72 15.47
CA LEU A 581 15.67 -33.57 16.36
C LEU A 581 15.21 -33.90 17.79
N LEU A 582 14.05 -34.52 17.96
CA LEU A 582 13.53 -34.89 19.28
C LEU A 582 14.40 -35.94 19.98
N ARG A 583 14.94 -36.92 19.25
CA ARG A 583 15.92 -37.88 19.81
C ARG A 583 17.21 -37.19 20.25
N GLU A 584 17.71 -36.26 19.44
CA GLU A 584 18.91 -35.50 19.76
C GLU A 584 18.72 -34.56 20.97
N LEU A 585 17.49 -34.11 21.21
CA LEU A 585 17.09 -33.39 22.42
C LEU A 585 16.92 -34.30 23.66
N GLY A 586 17.08 -35.62 23.51
CA GLY A 586 17.00 -36.59 24.60
C GLY A 586 15.63 -37.21 24.85
N CYS A 587 14.68 -37.06 23.92
CA CYS A 587 13.35 -37.67 24.03
C CYS A 587 13.34 -39.14 23.56
N GLU A 588 12.49 -39.95 24.18
CA GLU A 588 12.05 -41.23 23.61
C GLU A 588 10.98 -40.95 22.56
N VAL A 589 11.23 -41.31 21.29
CA VAL A 589 10.36 -40.95 20.17
C VAL A 589 9.67 -42.18 19.62
N ILE A 590 8.33 -42.12 19.55
CA ILE A 590 7.47 -43.09 18.90
C ILE A 590 6.98 -42.46 17.60
N GLU A 591 7.35 -43.05 16.47
CA GLU A 591 7.02 -42.53 15.15
C GLU A 591 5.69 -43.07 14.64
N LEU A 592 4.84 -42.17 14.12
CA LEU A 592 3.67 -42.46 13.32
C LEU A 592 3.86 -41.81 11.94
N PHE A 593 3.79 -42.63 10.90
CA PHE A 593 3.77 -42.15 9.52
C PHE A 593 4.94 -41.19 9.18
N CYS A 594 6.14 -41.42 9.74
CA CYS A 594 7.32 -40.57 9.54
C CYS A 594 8.12 -40.89 8.27
N GLU A 595 7.86 -42.02 7.60
CA GLU A 595 8.41 -42.27 6.28
C GLU A 595 7.73 -41.35 5.25
N VAL A 596 8.55 -40.56 4.54
CA VAL A 596 8.08 -39.61 3.53
C VAL A 596 7.49 -40.37 2.34
N ASP A 597 6.20 -40.20 2.12
CA ASP A 597 5.47 -40.76 0.98
C ASP A 597 4.44 -39.75 0.48
N GLY A 598 4.72 -39.16 -0.68
CA GLY A 598 3.87 -38.15 -1.32
C GLY A 598 2.49 -38.65 -1.77
N ASN A 599 2.19 -39.95 -1.64
CA ASN A 599 0.83 -40.48 -1.81
C ASN A 599 -0.07 -40.25 -0.58
N PHE A 600 0.51 -39.91 0.58
CA PHE A 600 -0.18 -39.75 1.87
C PHE A 600 -1.13 -40.92 2.20
N PRO A 601 -0.64 -42.17 2.26
CA PRO A 601 -1.48 -43.38 2.26
C PRO A 601 -2.29 -43.63 3.55
N ASN A 602 -1.98 -42.91 4.64
CA ASN A 602 -2.61 -43.14 5.95
C ASN A 602 -3.76 -42.15 6.20
N HIS A 603 -3.42 -40.89 6.43
CA HIS A 603 -4.34 -39.77 6.46
C HIS A 603 -3.66 -38.54 5.84
N HIS A 604 -4.44 -37.53 5.49
CA HIS A 604 -3.84 -36.28 4.99
C HIS A 604 -3.03 -35.60 6.11
N PRO A 605 -1.86 -35.01 5.81
CA PRO A 605 -1.04 -34.32 6.80
C PRO A 605 -1.61 -32.91 7.07
N ASP A 606 -2.78 -32.86 7.68
CA ASP A 606 -3.48 -31.65 8.10
C ASP A 606 -3.91 -31.77 9.58
N PRO A 607 -3.05 -31.36 10.52
CA PRO A 607 -3.33 -31.46 11.96
C PRO A 607 -4.40 -30.48 12.45
N GLY A 608 -4.90 -29.59 11.58
CA GLY A 608 -6.04 -28.72 11.89
C GLY A 608 -7.39 -29.45 11.93
N LYS A 609 -7.43 -30.68 11.39
CA LYS A 609 -8.62 -31.54 11.35
C LYS A 609 -8.53 -32.62 12.41
N THR A 610 -9.54 -32.69 13.27
CA THR A 610 -9.56 -33.60 14.41
C THR A 610 -9.47 -35.08 14.00
N GLU A 611 -10.05 -35.45 12.87
CA GLU A 611 -10.03 -36.81 12.33
C GLU A 611 -8.61 -37.28 11.97
N ASN A 612 -7.72 -36.38 11.58
CA ASN A 612 -6.33 -36.70 11.28
C ASN A 612 -5.47 -36.88 12.54
N LEU A 613 -5.99 -36.53 13.72
CA LEU A 613 -5.29 -36.69 15.00
C LEU A 613 -5.70 -37.97 15.74
N ALA A 614 -6.65 -38.75 15.21
CA ALA A 614 -7.19 -39.93 15.89
C ALA A 614 -6.12 -40.98 16.19
N ALA A 615 -5.24 -41.27 15.23
CA ALA A 615 -4.14 -42.22 15.40
C ALA A 615 -3.11 -41.73 16.44
N LEU A 616 -2.80 -40.43 16.42
CA LEU A 616 -1.92 -39.80 17.40
C LEU A 616 -2.50 -39.91 18.82
N ILE A 617 -3.78 -39.57 19.03
CA ILE A 617 -4.45 -39.65 20.33
C ILE A 617 -4.41 -41.10 20.85
N GLN A 618 -4.73 -42.07 20.00
CA GLN A 618 -4.69 -43.48 20.37
C GLN A 618 -3.27 -43.91 20.76
N ALA A 619 -2.26 -43.57 19.96
CA ALA A 619 -0.88 -43.95 20.24
C ALA A 619 -0.33 -43.29 21.51
N VAL A 620 -0.70 -42.04 21.81
CA VAL A 620 -0.34 -41.37 23.07
C VAL A 620 -0.86 -42.15 24.27
N GLN A 621 -2.13 -42.55 24.23
CA GLN A 621 -2.78 -43.30 25.31
C GLN A 621 -2.21 -44.73 25.45
N GLU A 622 -2.04 -45.45 24.33
CA GLU A 622 -1.52 -46.82 24.32
C GLU A 622 -0.08 -46.93 24.83
N ASN A 623 0.74 -45.92 24.56
CA ASN A 623 2.16 -45.91 24.94
C ASN A 623 2.44 -45.15 26.24
N ALA A 624 1.41 -44.60 26.87
CA ALA A 624 1.51 -43.69 28.01
C ALA A 624 2.56 -42.60 27.75
N ALA A 625 2.47 -41.94 26.59
CA ALA A 625 3.37 -40.87 26.21
C ALA A 625 3.03 -39.55 26.92
N ASP A 626 4.04 -38.71 27.12
CA ASP A 626 3.87 -37.41 27.79
C ASP A 626 3.12 -36.40 26.90
N ILE A 627 3.31 -36.51 25.57
CA ILE A 627 2.77 -35.58 24.58
C ILE A 627 2.75 -36.22 23.19
N GLY A 628 1.74 -35.87 22.41
CA GLY A 628 1.67 -36.14 20.98
C GLY A 628 1.88 -34.87 20.16
N ILE A 629 2.68 -34.95 19.09
CA ILE A 629 2.92 -33.85 18.16
C ILE A 629 2.64 -34.34 16.74
N ALA A 630 1.70 -33.71 16.05
CA ALA A 630 1.44 -33.93 14.63
C ALA A 630 2.00 -32.76 13.81
N PHE A 631 2.62 -33.05 12.67
CA PHE A 631 3.06 -32.04 11.70
C PHE A 631 2.15 -32.04 10.48
N ASP A 632 2.07 -30.88 9.81
CA ASP A 632 1.48 -30.81 8.49
C ASP A 632 2.48 -31.20 7.38
N GLY A 633 2.01 -31.25 6.14
CA GLY A 633 2.74 -31.87 5.03
C GLY A 633 4.13 -31.27 4.74
N ASP A 634 4.30 -29.97 5.00
CA ASP A 634 5.57 -29.25 4.81
C ASP A 634 6.26 -28.81 6.10
N GLY A 635 5.66 -29.11 7.26
CA GLY A 635 6.27 -28.99 8.58
C GLY A 635 6.32 -27.58 9.16
N ASP A 636 5.52 -26.65 8.64
CA ASP A 636 5.41 -25.28 9.19
C ASP A 636 4.29 -25.14 10.23
N ARG A 637 3.43 -26.16 10.39
CA ARG A 637 2.39 -26.21 11.41
C ARG A 637 2.50 -27.46 12.27
N ILE A 638 2.01 -27.32 13.50
CA ILE A 638 1.92 -28.41 14.47
C ILE A 638 0.51 -28.52 15.06
N GLY A 639 0.08 -29.76 15.31
CA GLY A 639 -1.00 -30.12 16.23
C GLY A 639 -0.42 -30.74 17.49
N VAL A 640 -1.05 -30.47 18.63
CA VAL A 640 -0.57 -30.94 19.94
C VAL A 640 -1.67 -31.71 20.66
N VAL A 641 -1.30 -32.86 21.22
CA VAL A 641 -2.17 -33.74 22.02
C VAL A 641 -1.52 -33.94 23.39
N SER A 642 -2.27 -33.72 24.47
CA SER A 642 -1.82 -33.96 25.85
C SER A 642 -1.70 -35.45 26.17
N SER A 643 -1.10 -35.80 27.31
CA SER A 643 -1.02 -37.18 27.83
C SER A 643 -2.39 -37.84 28.02
N GLU A 644 -3.44 -37.05 28.26
CA GLU A 644 -4.81 -37.53 28.44
C GLU A 644 -5.54 -37.74 27.10
N GLY A 645 -4.94 -37.32 25.98
CA GLY A 645 -5.53 -37.37 24.65
C GLY A 645 -6.34 -36.12 24.27
N GLU A 646 -6.26 -35.05 25.06
CA GLU A 646 -6.91 -33.77 24.72
C GLU A 646 -6.11 -33.01 23.65
N ILE A 647 -6.82 -32.49 22.63
CA ILE A 647 -6.23 -31.61 21.62
C ILE A 647 -5.99 -30.23 22.24
N ILE A 648 -4.75 -29.74 22.12
CA ILE A 648 -4.35 -28.39 22.52
C ILE A 648 -4.31 -27.50 21.30
N TRP A 649 -5.32 -26.65 21.16
CA TRP A 649 -5.44 -25.73 20.03
C TRP A 649 -4.32 -24.66 20.01
N PRO A 650 -3.93 -24.14 18.83
CA PRO A 650 -2.79 -23.24 18.68
C PRO A 650 -2.87 -21.95 19.50
N ASP A 651 -4.06 -21.43 19.76
CA ASP A 651 -4.27 -20.25 20.59
C ASP A 651 -3.95 -20.51 22.08
N ARG A 652 -4.31 -21.68 22.61
CA ARG A 652 -3.89 -22.14 23.95
C ARG A 652 -2.40 -22.43 24.02
N LEU A 653 -1.83 -23.00 22.96
CA LEU A 653 -0.37 -23.20 22.86
C LEU A 653 0.36 -21.85 22.85
N LEU A 654 -0.18 -20.86 22.12
CA LEU A 654 0.37 -19.50 22.09
C LEU A 654 0.32 -18.83 23.47
N MET A 655 -0.73 -19.05 24.27
CA MET A 655 -0.75 -18.56 25.66
C MET A 655 0.43 -19.09 26.47
N LEU A 656 0.74 -20.39 26.38
CA LEU A 656 1.89 -21.00 27.06
C LEU A 656 3.22 -20.39 26.59
N LEU A 657 3.40 -20.25 25.28
CA LEU A 657 4.60 -19.64 24.69
C LEU A 657 4.75 -18.17 25.05
N ALA A 658 3.65 -17.42 25.08
CA ALA A 658 3.65 -16.01 25.45
C ALA A 658 4.08 -15.80 26.91
N ILE A 659 3.60 -16.62 27.84
CA ILE A 659 4.02 -16.58 29.25
C ILE A 659 5.54 -16.74 29.36
N ASP A 660 6.09 -17.74 28.66
CA ASP A 660 7.52 -18.05 28.68
C ASP A 660 8.37 -16.93 28.04
N VAL A 661 7.95 -16.44 26.87
CA VAL A 661 8.65 -15.36 26.15
C VAL A 661 8.63 -14.05 26.94
N LEU A 662 7.48 -13.67 27.52
CA LEU A 662 7.32 -12.42 28.27
C LEU A 662 8.07 -12.42 29.60
N ALA A 663 8.26 -13.59 30.22
CA ALA A 663 9.10 -13.72 31.41
C ALA A 663 10.57 -13.30 31.14
N ARG A 664 11.05 -13.46 29.90
CA ARG A 664 12.40 -13.04 29.46
C ARG A 664 12.42 -11.72 28.70
N ASN A 665 11.28 -11.31 28.13
CA ASN A 665 11.13 -10.10 27.34
C ASN A 665 9.93 -9.26 27.82
N PRO A 666 10.03 -8.60 28.98
CA PRO A 666 8.92 -7.80 29.49
C PRO A 666 8.54 -6.67 28.53
N GLY A 667 7.24 -6.47 28.32
CA GLY A 667 6.72 -5.45 27.40
C GLY A 667 6.77 -5.83 25.92
N ALA A 668 7.20 -7.04 25.56
CA ALA A 668 7.21 -7.48 24.17
C ALA A 668 5.80 -7.60 23.60
N GLN A 669 5.68 -7.37 22.30
CA GLN A 669 4.43 -7.52 21.56
C GLN A 669 4.23 -8.98 21.15
N ILE A 670 3.01 -9.50 21.33
CA ILE A 670 2.61 -10.85 20.91
C ILE A 670 1.52 -10.74 19.85
N ILE A 671 1.82 -11.24 18.65
CA ILE A 671 0.92 -11.20 17.51
C ILE A 671 0.05 -12.47 17.49
N TYR A 672 -1.24 -12.31 17.23
CA TYR A 672 -2.18 -13.41 17.04
C TYR A 672 -3.28 -13.01 16.06
N ASP A 673 -3.96 -13.97 15.45
CA ASP A 673 -4.95 -13.70 14.41
C ASP A 673 -6.38 -13.52 14.96
N VAL A 674 -7.29 -13.04 14.11
CA VAL A 674 -8.71 -12.83 14.46
C VAL A 674 -9.46 -14.11 14.84
N LYS A 675 -8.95 -15.31 14.53
CA LYS A 675 -9.57 -16.59 14.89
C LYS A 675 -9.22 -17.04 16.31
N SER A 676 -8.16 -16.49 16.89
CA SER A 676 -7.65 -16.88 18.20
C SER A 676 -8.61 -16.47 19.33
N SER A 677 -8.65 -17.27 20.39
CA SER A 677 -9.47 -16.94 21.58
C SER A 677 -9.16 -15.57 22.16
N ARG A 678 -10.20 -14.85 22.62
CA ARG A 678 -10.06 -13.58 23.36
C ARG A 678 -9.13 -13.70 24.58
N HIS A 679 -8.96 -14.90 25.12
CA HIS A 679 -8.09 -15.17 26.26
C HIS A 679 -6.60 -14.92 25.95
N VAL A 680 -6.17 -14.98 24.67
CA VAL A 680 -4.79 -14.67 24.28
C VAL A 680 -4.44 -13.25 24.71
N ALA A 681 -5.31 -12.28 24.38
CA ALA A 681 -5.13 -10.88 24.75
C ALA A 681 -5.01 -10.69 26.27
N THR A 682 -5.86 -11.38 27.02
CA THR A 682 -5.87 -11.35 28.49
C THR A 682 -4.57 -11.88 29.07
N ILE A 683 -4.14 -13.08 28.66
CA ILE A 683 -2.91 -13.72 29.18
C ILE A 683 -1.68 -12.88 28.85
N VAL A 684 -1.58 -12.35 27.63
CA VAL A 684 -0.48 -11.48 27.22
C VAL A 684 -0.41 -10.23 28.11
N ALA A 685 -1.54 -9.56 28.33
CA ALA A 685 -1.59 -8.37 29.19
C ALA A 685 -1.28 -8.68 30.66
N GLU A 686 -1.78 -9.79 31.20
CA GLU A 686 -1.50 -10.25 32.57
C GLU A 686 -0.01 -10.52 32.81
N HIS A 687 0.71 -10.96 31.78
CA HIS A 687 2.16 -11.21 31.83
C HIS A 687 2.98 -10.00 31.34
N GLY A 688 2.37 -8.82 31.24
CA GLY A 688 3.06 -7.56 30.96
C GLY A 688 3.50 -7.39 29.51
N GLY A 689 2.89 -8.10 28.56
CA GLY A 689 3.10 -7.94 27.13
C GLY A 689 2.06 -7.05 26.45
N GLU A 690 2.30 -6.73 25.19
CA GLU A 690 1.37 -5.99 24.34
C GLU A 690 0.67 -6.95 23.35
N PRO A 691 -0.64 -7.21 23.48
CA PRO A 691 -1.36 -8.05 22.52
C PRO A 691 -1.65 -7.29 21.22
N LEU A 692 -1.24 -7.85 20.07
CA LEU A 692 -1.57 -7.33 18.75
C LEU A 692 -2.38 -8.35 17.94
N MET A 693 -3.66 -8.08 17.75
CA MET A 693 -4.50 -8.84 16.83
C MET A 693 -4.22 -8.43 15.38
N TRP A 694 -4.04 -9.40 14.49
CA TRP A 694 -3.75 -9.19 13.07
C TRP A 694 -4.58 -10.08 12.14
N ALA A 695 -4.44 -9.87 10.83
CA ALA A 695 -5.14 -10.66 9.82
C ALA A 695 -4.68 -12.12 9.81
N THR A 696 -5.58 -13.05 9.48
CA THR A 696 -5.24 -14.46 9.27
C THR A 696 -4.44 -14.63 7.96
N GLY A 697 -3.26 -15.23 8.06
CA GLY A 697 -2.32 -15.47 6.97
C GLY A 697 -0.92 -15.65 7.57
N HIS A 698 -0.12 -16.56 7.03
CA HIS A 698 1.22 -16.85 7.57
C HIS A 698 2.25 -15.78 7.20
#